data_AF-A0A7X7RJA0-F1
#
_entry.id   AF-A0A7X7RJA0-F1
#
_cell.length_a   1.000
_cell.length_b   1.000
_cell.length_c   1.000
_cell.angle_alpha   90.00
_cell.angle_beta   90.00
_cell.angle_gamma   90.00
#
_symmetry.space_group_name_H-M   'P 1'
#
loop_
_entity.id
_entity.type
_entity.pdbx_description
1 polymer ?
#
loop_
_entity_poly.entity_id
_entity_poly.type
_entity_poly.pdbx_seq_one_letter_code
_entity_poly.pdbx_strand_id
1 'polypeptide(L)'
;MQENSHCNGMVDRYRMLGPLPALPLTDTVILRRFAAVDEVSAQDVILETLPANFGRDKQLALRKFLSRKGILEQVDRSQTGLPAFMHEIWELDEAAVASCRLHVGETLLVYNISDRTMFAQRSPAPGAPENALLLAAICRLLLPSHQKNLGHGFLCPETIWGSRPDAVQLTDFAVAAFLAQLEQGSSEENIHPATPEQDLQDLKKLCRQWLDPHSDTADLLNAPDLQALQAVLLTPREPVSPTNETAASSPPPQPQLVMPVPPPQTETETAAPAPAGRRGALLLLAAAGLLVVLAALLGVLWWTRQSGNSSATAADPTAPPPEVALMTVQRTLPRLEPTFAASFTLEATLPDCGPLQLIFLGQNTRVDLLWTESGLSLNTRTGKTQPQFLPWNKPPQPGQRFTVVKTPTTIAAYCNGVFLAGTVVSPQQWRQLKWLAPADRQAVPKLGYQKIGTLLFNDDFMHSDGALGEWKALSGTWSVHSLQTPVRSANPFSFIGKGDAAEAAVGYWFWRNYRLQCAVQPLDAPKLGLKFCCFDDQTYYTLQWEKVPGAEDRPAQLNLLRTADGEEKMLASTPLPQIPRSWYDLSLSQQEGLLEVRIGGNTLLRVIDPQPLLGGGIALLSSGNEGAIFDDVKVTPCDSLRLPCPDGLPEDLPLLWQYEKNTPPATPDAEALTCHSLWLPQPELANAELRVEFAALPQKRERYELSLRHNGIQEILFQFAKAQDSAAYQAAVILRQLGRDTVLSSADCQAPTAGNGLYRLALQVRGSDAWGSCNGQTLCYAAGLPSLAPGQAAVRQFTLTDDRPPDWGEISCALQPPLAPPLERVSMFTHEESMRLWNDPVLEWERSGELFWYRGDFWQDVNASLDLRQALQLSGATTWGILFGTQAKDSSANVAVARLTYQPSSKTLELQFEDSIVASINCPEPPADLTLQRCGTLLLVKQDGKLLWNHPLPERLHGLCLVGRIGYGNTPAWANAVTILANGITSYSFQEAPAAWTTASGTWEITNRWQCDPRWSFFSGVNLEGPACLWNKFQHGDRVSFDFFVGPKMDSERGKKYEYAGDFSLVLGADGRDISSGYSFMFAGWDNRGSQIVRQKKILTENPAVTIPRSSAIHRQWFHLKIRKNHDRLTFWADGKLVGTIQDPEPLPGRRFGLWTWKNGFMLAQFRVSSDDYSPAPESVTEVPVLPQTPYN
;
A
#
# COMPACT_ATOMS: atom_id res chain seq x y z
N MET A 1 32.93 -22.18 -2.64
CA MET A 1 33.87 -22.87 -1.72
C MET A 1 34.35 -21.82 -0.73
N GLN A 2 34.29 -21.99 0.59
CA GLN A 2 33.62 -23.01 1.43
C GLN A 2 32.62 -22.23 2.31
N GLU A 3 31.36 -22.67 2.38
CA GLU A 3 30.87 -23.47 3.51
C GLU A 3 31.24 -22.89 4.89
N ASN A 4 30.25 -22.25 5.51
CA ASN A 4 29.89 -22.62 6.87
C ASN A 4 28.36 -22.70 6.95
N SER A 5 27.88 -23.76 7.59
CA SER A 5 26.47 -24.01 7.81
C SER A 5 25.90 -23.00 8.80
N HIS A 6 24.74 -22.43 8.47
CA HIS A 6 23.91 -21.72 9.44
C HIS A 6 22.63 -22.52 9.66
N CYS A 7 22.68 -23.34 10.70
CA CYS A 7 21.55 -24.11 11.21
C CYS A 7 20.47 -23.18 11.83
N ASN A 8 19.28 -23.74 12.06
CA ASN A 8 18.07 -23.00 12.35
C ASN A 8 17.87 -22.60 13.83
N GLY A 9 17.62 -21.33 14.09
CA GLY A 9 16.23 -20.90 14.34
C GLY A 9 15.68 -21.05 15.77
N MET A 10 16.19 -20.24 16.69
CA MET A 10 15.37 -19.51 17.68
C MET A 10 16.19 -18.38 18.31
N VAL A 11 17.47 -18.64 18.56
CA VAL A 11 18.41 -17.68 19.15
C VAL A 11 19.14 -16.85 18.08
N ASP A 12 19.14 -17.28 16.82
CA ASP A 12 19.67 -16.49 15.67
C ASP A 12 19.04 -15.09 15.53
N ARG A 13 17.82 -14.89 16.05
CA ARG A 13 17.19 -13.57 16.13
C ARG A 13 17.99 -12.59 17.01
N TYR A 14 18.76 -13.11 17.94
CA TYR A 14 19.44 -12.38 18.99
C TYR A 14 20.95 -12.46 18.81
N ARG A 15 21.55 -11.37 18.34
CA ARG A 15 23.00 -11.29 18.21
C ARG A 15 23.64 -11.19 19.58
N MET A 16 24.19 -12.31 20.04
CA MET A 16 24.92 -12.42 21.31
C MET A 16 26.08 -11.42 21.34
N LEU A 17 26.00 -10.44 22.25
CA LEU A 17 27.08 -9.47 22.52
C LEU A 17 28.14 -10.06 23.45
N GLY A 18 27.73 -10.92 24.40
CA GLY A 18 28.65 -11.65 25.27
C GLY A 18 27.95 -12.35 26.44
N PRO A 19 28.63 -13.32 27.08
CA PRO A 19 28.16 -13.89 28.34
C PRO A 19 28.26 -12.85 29.47
N LEU A 20 27.28 -12.87 30.36
CA LEU A 20 27.23 -12.12 31.60
C LEU A 20 27.51 -13.07 32.79
N PRO A 21 27.83 -12.55 34.00
CA PRO A 21 27.98 -13.39 35.18
C PRO A 21 26.75 -14.26 35.42
N ALA A 22 26.97 -15.57 35.51
CA ALA A 22 25.91 -16.53 35.77
C ALA A 22 25.41 -16.40 37.22
N LEU A 23 24.10 -16.51 37.43
CA LEU A 23 23.47 -16.43 38.75
C LEU A 23 23.27 -17.86 39.30
N PRO A 24 23.99 -18.27 40.36
CA PRO A 24 23.82 -19.59 40.96
C PRO A 24 22.52 -19.62 41.77
N LEU A 25 21.56 -20.44 41.34
CA LEU A 25 20.26 -20.58 42.01
C LEU A 25 20.28 -21.73 43.03
N THR A 26 20.97 -22.82 42.69
CA THR A 26 21.35 -23.92 43.59
C THR A 26 22.74 -24.44 43.22
N ASP A 27 23.22 -25.45 43.96
CA ASP A 27 24.44 -26.19 43.62
C ASP A 27 24.31 -27.02 42.32
N THR A 28 23.07 -27.25 41.84
CA THR A 28 22.78 -28.03 40.60
C THR A 28 22.23 -27.18 39.45
N VAL A 29 21.64 -26.02 39.73
CA VAL A 29 21.02 -25.14 38.74
C VAL A 29 21.65 -23.75 38.78
N ILE A 30 22.23 -23.39 37.65
CA ILE A 30 22.91 -22.12 37.40
C ILE A 30 22.21 -21.46 36.22
N LEU A 31 21.75 -20.23 36.42
CA LEU A 31 21.15 -19.40 35.39
C LEU A 31 22.26 -18.70 34.61
N ARG A 32 22.49 -19.16 33.38
CA ARG A 32 23.53 -18.62 32.48
C ARG A 32 22.98 -17.38 31.79
N ARG A 33 23.60 -16.22 31.97
CA ARG A 33 23.09 -14.93 31.46
C ARG A 33 23.91 -14.47 30.26
N PHE A 34 23.27 -13.81 29.29
CA PHE A 34 23.90 -13.30 28.09
C PHE A 34 23.26 -11.97 27.67
N ALA A 35 24.08 -11.01 27.25
CA ALA A 35 23.62 -9.80 26.58
C ALA A 35 23.45 -10.10 25.08
N ALA A 36 22.35 -9.66 24.48
CA ALA A 36 22.13 -9.79 23.03
C ALA A 36 21.36 -8.58 22.46
N VAL A 37 21.34 -8.47 21.14
CA VAL A 37 20.51 -7.50 20.40
C VAL A 37 19.52 -8.26 19.54
N ASP A 38 18.24 -7.94 19.62
CA ASP A 38 17.26 -8.42 18.64
C ASP A 38 17.58 -7.82 17.27
N GLU A 39 18.07 -8.64 16.33
CA GLU A 39 18.45 -8.23 14.98
C GLU A 39 17.26 -7.70 14.16
N VAL A 40 16.02 -7.94 14.63
CA VAL A 40 14.77 -7.51 13.98
C VAL A 40 14.33 -6.11 14.41
N SER A 41 14.29 -5.86 15.72
CA SER A 41 13.86 -4.57 16.29
C SER A 41 15.01 -3.62 16.56
N ALA A 42 16.26 -4.09 16.46
CA ALA A 42 17.47 -3.41 16.88
C ALA A 42 17.48 -2.98 18.37
N GLN A 43 16.68 -3.63 19.22
CA GLN A 43 16.62 -3.38 20.67
C GLN A 43 17.57 -4.29 21.45
N ASP A 44 18.14 -3.77 22.54
CA ASP A 44 18.92 -4.55 23.50
C ASP A 44 18.00 -5.52 24.29
N VAL A 45 18.45 -6.75 24.48
CA VAL A 45 17.75 -7.77 25.27
C VAL A 45 18.71 -8.54 26.18
N ILE A 46 18.17 -9.15 27.24
CA ILE A 46 18.90 -10.14 28.04
C ILE A 46 18.31 -11.51 27.76
N LEU A 47 19.20 -12.47 27.55
CA LEU A 47 18.88 -13.89 27.41
C LEU A 47 19.42 -14.64 28.62
N GLU A 48 18.61 -15.55 29.16
CA GLU A 48 19.04 -16.38 30.28
C GLU A 48 18.70 -17.85 30.00
N THR A 49 19.61 -18.76 30.30
CA THR A 49 19.38 -20.20 30.13
C THR A 49 19.54 -21.01 31.41
N LEU A 50 18.66 -22.00 31.57
CA LEU A 50 18.78 -23.05 32.57
C LEU A 50 19.51 -24.27 31.98
N PRO A 51 20.24 -25.07 32.78
CA PRO A 51 21.03 -26.20 32.29
C PRO A 51 20.20 -27.26 31.55
N ALA A 52 20.81 -27.92 30.56
CA ALA A 52 20.14 -28.92 29.72
C ALA A 52 19.58 -30.14 30.47
N ASN A 53 20.12 -30.46 31.65
CA ASN A 53 19.64 -31.51 32.53
C ASN A 53 18.49 -31.08 33.45
N PHE A 54 17.99 -29.84 33.33
CA PHE A 54 16.80 -29.37 34.04
C PHE A 54 15.56 -30.07 33.46
N GLY A 55 15.18 -31.20 34.08
CA GLY A 55 14.28 -32.19 33.50
C GLY A 55 12.90 -31.66 33.09
N ARG A 56 12.30 -32.32 32.09
CA ARG A 56 11.04 -31.93 31.42
C ARG A 56 9.89 -31.60 32.37
N ASP A 57 9.74 -32.33 33.47
CA ASP A 57 8.68 -32.09 34.46
C ASP A 57 8.92 -30.79 35.25
N LYS A 58 10.18 -30.46 35.56
CA LYS A 58 10.58 -29.19 36.18
C LYS A 58 10.38 -28.02 35.21
N GLN A 59 10.68 -28.20 33.92
CA GLN A 59 10.38 -27.21 32.87
C GLN A 59 8.88 -26.95 32.72
N LEU A 60 8.06 -28.03 32.75
CA LEU A 60 6.60 -27.92 32.70
C LEU A 60 6.04 -27.22 33.95
N ALA A 61 6.56 -27.56 35.13
CA ALA A 61 6.19 -26.88 36.38
C ALA A 61 6.58 -25.40 36.37
N LEU A 62 7.74 -25.03 35.84
CA LEU A 62 8.15 -23.63 35.64
C LEU A 62 7.19 -22.86 34.72
N ARG A 63 6.84 -23.44 33.56
CA ARG A 63 5.85 -22.84 32.64
C ARG A 63 4.49 -22.65 33.33
N LYS A 64 4.00 -23.66 34.06
CA LYS A 64 2.75 -23.56 34.81
C LYS A 64 2.82 -22.54 35.96
N PHE A 65 3.94 -22.42 36.67
CA PHE A 65 4.11 -21.43 37.74
C PHE A 65 4.06 -20.00 37.20
N LEU A 66 4.79 -19.70 36.12
CA LEU A 66 4.70 -18.39 35.48
C LEU A 66 3.28 -18.12 34.94
N SER A 67 2.57 -19.14 34.45
CA SER A 67 1.16 -19.02 34.07
C SER A 67 0.26 -18.69 35.28
N ARG A 68 0.31 -19.50 36.34
CA ARG A 68 -0.52 -19.37 37.56
C ARG A 68 -0.30 -18.06 38.31
N LYS A 69 0.92 -17.50 38.25
CA LYS A 69 1.24 -16.19 38.84
C LYS A 69 0.82 -15.01 37.95
N GLY A 70 0.10 -15.27 36.85
CA GLY A 70 -0.35 -14.26 35.91
C GLY A 70 0.76 -13.70 35.04
N ILE A 71 1.98 -14.23 35.04
CA ILE A 71 3.11 -13.64 34.30
C ILE A 71 2.97 -13.90 32.79
N LEU A 72 2.35 -15.02 32.42
CA LEU A 72 1.96 -15.31 31.02
C LEU A 72 0.53 -14.81 30.69
N GLU A 73 -0.32 -14.56 31.67
CA GLU A 73 -1.75 -14.18 31.49
C GLU A 73 -2.05 -12.69 31.71
N GLN A 74 -1.18 -11.92 32.39
CA GLN A 74 -1.30 -10.46 32.52
C GLN A 74 -1.05 -9.72 31.20
N VAL A 75 -0.67 -10.43 30.15
CA VAL A 75 -0.94 -9.98 28.79
C VAL A 75 -2.41 -10.24 28.50
N ASP A 76 -3.30 -9.32 28.92
CA ASP A 76 -4.61 -9.20 28.28
C ASP A 76 -4.36 -8.78 26.82
N ARG A 77 -4.21 -9.78 25.96
CA ARG A 77 -3.94 -9.61 24.52
C ARG A 77 -5.03 -8.80 23.81
N SER A 78 -6.17 -8.54 24.45
CA SER A 78 -7.24 -7.71 23.88
C SER A 78 -7.11 -6.22 24.17
N GLN A 79 -6.25 -5.78 25.11
CA GLN A 79 -6.23 -4.38 25.56
C GLN A 79 -4.84 -3.81 25.91
N THR A 80 -4.49 -2.73 25.22
CA THR A 80 -3.39 -1.78 25.51
C THR A 80 -1.95 -2.30 25.38
N GLY A 81 -1.03 -1.38 25.11
CA GLY A 81 0.38 -1.68 24.86
C GLY A 81 1.13 -2.24 26.08
N LEU A 82 1.96 -3.23 25.79
CA LEU A 82 2.97 -3.89 26.65
C LEU A 82 3.56 -2.99 27.76
N PRO A 83 3.74 -3.54 28.98
CA PRO A 83 4.98 -4.28 29.21
C PRO A 83 4.84 -5.55 30.08
N ALA A 84 5.67 -6.56 29.79
CA ALA A 84 5.98 -7.67 30.68
C ALA A 84 7.46 -8.02 30.54
N PHE A 85 8.17 -8.21 31.66
CA PHE A 85 9.64 -8.33 31.66
C PHE A 85 10.17 -9.63 31.04
N MET A 86 9.33 -10.67 30.92
CA MET A 86 9.67 -11.96 30.31
C MET A 86 8.73 -12.23 29.14
N HIS A 87 9.26 -12.43 27.94
CA HIS A 87 8.42 -12.56 26.74
C HIS A 87 7.99 -14.00 26.42
N GLU A 88 8.82 -15.01 26.67
CA GLU A 88 8.52 -16.42 26.43
C GLU A 88 9.50 -17.35 27.18
N ILE A 89 9.10 -18.62 27.40
CA ILE A 89 10.00 -19.73 27.78
C ILE A 89 10.13 -20.69 26.59
N TRP A 90 11.34 -20.82 26.03
CA TRP A 90 11.63 -21.72 24.90
C TRP A 90 12.53 -22.89 25.31
N GLU A 91 12.46 -24.00 24.58
CA GLU A 91 13.38 -25.15 24.72
C GLU A 91 14.28 -25.17 23.47
N LEU A 92 15.60 -25.24 23.65
CA LEU A 92 16.55 -25.12 22.54
C LEU A 92 16.72 -26.44 21.78
N ASP A 93 16.47 -26.40 20.47
CA ASP A 93 16.76 -27.51 19.57
C ASP A 93 18.23 -27.54 19.10
N GLU A 94 18.61 -28.66 18.48
CA GLU A 94 19.98 -28.94 18.03
C GLU A 94 20.49 -27.93 16.99
N ALA A 95 19.58 -27.27 16.27
CA ALA A 95 19.89 -26.34 15.21
C ALA A 95 20.11 -24.91 15.75
N ALA A 96 19.35 -24.51 16.78
CA ALA A 96 19.47 -23.20 17.45
C ALA A 96 20.67 -23.12 18.40
N VAL A 97 21.19 -24.28 18.82
CA VAL A 97 22.38 -24.42 19.67
C VAL A 97 23.68 -24.13 18.92
N ALA A 98 23.74 -24.50 17.64
CA ALA A 98 24.92 -24.34 16.80
C ALA A 98 25.38 -22.88 16.61
N SER A 99 24.47 -21.90 16.74
CA SER A 99 24.75 -20.49 16.52
C SER A 99 25.13 -19.71 17.78
N CYS A 100 24.63 -20.09 18.97
CA CYS A 100 24.64 -19.21 20.14
C CYS A 100 25.48 -19.70 21.33
N ARG A 101 26.26 -20.79 21.17
CA ARG A 101 27.13 -21.39 22.22
C ARG A 101 26.39 -21.90 23.46
N LEU A 102 25.10 -22.18 23.32
CA LEU A 102 24.23 -22.78 24.33
C LEU A 102 24.25 -24.32 24.18
N HIS A 103 23.45 -25.06 24.95
CA HIS A 103 23.34 -26.53 24.79
C HIS A 103 21.93 -27.01 24.48
N VAL A 104 21.83 -28.18 23.82
CA VAL A 104 20.55 -28.80 23.41
C VAL A 104 19.75 -29.17 24.65
N GLY A 105 18.47 -28.78 24.68
CA GLY A 105 17.60 -28.96 25.84
C GLY A 105 17.74 -27.91 26.95
N GLU A 106 18.64 -26.92 26.82
CA GLU A 106 18.60 -25.75 27.71
C GLU A 106 17.28 -24.98 27.51
N THR A 107 16.76 -24.42 28.61
CA THR A 107 15.54 -23.61 28.58
C THR A 107 15.91 -22.14 28.51
N LEU A 108 15.46 -21.43 27.47
CA LEU A 108 15.73 -20.01 27.23
C LEU A 108 14.59 -19.13 27.78
N LEU A 109 14.98 -18.14 28.59
CA LEU A 109 14.16 -17.02 29.05
C LEU A 109 14.62 -15.75 28.33
N VAL A 110 13.67 -14.95 27.82
CA VAL A 110 13.96 -13.75 27.03
C VAL A 110 13.36 -12.51 27.71
N TYR A 111 14.20 -11.52 27.99
CA TYR A 111 13.83 -10.26 28.61
C TYR A 111 14.04 -9.11 27.64
N ASN A 112 12.98 -8.36 27.32
CA ASN A 112 13.06 -7.19 26.44
C ASN A 112 13.26 -5.92 27.28
N ILE A 113 14.27 -5.12 26.92
CA ILE A 113 14.62 -3.88 27.60
C ILE A 113 14.25 -2.71 26.68
N SER A 114 12.94 -2.56 26.44
CA SER A 114 12.41 -1.87 25.26
C SER A 114 12.65 -0.36 25.17
N ASP A 115 13.18 0.30 26.21
CA ASP A 115 13.43 1.75 26.24
C ASP A 115 14.46 2.12 27.35
N ARG A 116 15.72 2.44 26.95
CA ARG A 116 16.76 2.95 27.87
C ARG A 116 16.39 4.31 28.51
N THR A 117 15.48 5.08 27.90
CA THR A 117 15.07 6.42 28.35
C THR A 117 13.87 6.41 29.29
N MET A 118 12.93 5.46 29.17
CA MET A 118 11.89 5.22 30.19
C MET A 118 12.49 4.93 31.57
N PHE A 119 13.63 4.22 31.59
CA PHE A 119 14.34 3.87 32.81
C PHE A 119 15.00 5.08 33.51
N ALA A 120 15.21 6.19 32.79
CA ALA A 120 15.92 7.37 33.28
C ALA A 120 15.02 8.60 33.56
N GLN A 121 13.75 8.58 33.16
CA GLN A 121 12.90 9.80 33.15
C GLN A 121 11.67 9.79 34.06
N ARG A 122 11.55 8.82 34.98
CA ARG A 122 10.53 8.85 36.05
C ARG A 122 11.14 9.09 37.43
N SER A 123 11.42 10.36 37.72
CA SER A 123 11.51 10.85 39.10
C SER A 123 11.01 12.30 39.19
N PRO A 124 10.11 12.66 40.13
CA PRO A 124 9.69 14.03 40.36
C PRO A 124 10.65 14.76 41.34
N ALA A 125 10.95 16.01 41.01
CA ALA A 125 11.51 17.10 41.85
C ALA A 125 12.73 16.82 42.79
N PRO A 126 13.80 17.63 42.73
CA PRO A 126 15.01 17.41 43.53
C PRO A 126 14.86 17.86 44.99
N GLY A 127 15.17 16.99 45.96
CA GLY A 127 15.23 17.40 47.37
C GLY A 127 15.16 16.32 48.46
N ALA A 128 15.99 15.27 48.42
CA ALA A 128 16.19 14.36 49.57
C ALA A 128 17.63 13.77 49.56
N PRO A 129 18.48 13.94 50.59
CA PRO A 129 19.92 13.63 50.49
C PRO A 129 20.35 12.15 50.56
N GLU A 130 19.43 11.18 50.66
CA GLU A 130 19.76 9.87 51.28
C GLU A 130 20.04 8.69 50.32
N ASN A 131 19.98 8.86 48.99
CA ASN A 131 20.21 7.75 48.03
C ASN A 131 21.36 7.94 47.02
N ALA A 132 22.05 9.09 47.01
CA ALA A 132 23.05 9.38 45.96
C ALA A 132 24.43 8.72 46.17
N LEU A 133 24.76 8.25 47.38
CA LEU A 133 26.13 7.86 47.74
C LEU A 133 26.45 6.37 47.52
N LEU A 134 25.45 5.48 47.51
CA LEU A 134 25.67 4.04 47.39
C LEU A 134 26.11 3.65 45.97
N LEU A 135 25.37 4.08 44.95
CA LEU A 135 25.69 3.73 43.57
C LEU A 135 26.98 4.41 43.10
N ALA A 136 27.26 5.63 43.58
CA ALA A 136 28.50 6.33 43.28
C ALA A 136 29.75 5.58 43.77
N ALA A 137 29.67 4.87 44.90
CA ALA A 137 30.77 4.02 45.40
C ALA A 137 30.94 2.75 44.54
N ILE A 138 29.85 2.08 44.18
CA ILE A 138 29.86 0.87 43.33
C ILE A 138 30.37 1.20 41.92
N CYS A 139 29.89 2.30 41.31
CA CYS A 139 30.39 2.78 40.03
C CYS A 139 31.88 3.17 40.07
N ARG A 140 32.38 3.73 41.18
CA ARG A 140 33.82 4.04 41.36
C ARG A 140 34.69 2.79 41.44
N LEU A 141 34.21 1.72 42.05
CA LEU A 141 34.92 0.43 42.11
C LEU A 141 34.99 -0.26 40.73
N LEU A 142 33.97 -0.06 39.88
CA LEU A 142 33.91 -0.63 38.53
C LEU A 142 34.66 0.21 37.47
N LEU A 143 34.93 1.48 37.74
CA LEU A 143 35.55 2.42 36.78
C LEU A 143 36.95 2.02 36.29
N PRO A 144 37.89 1.49 37.11
CA PRO A 144 39.21 1.05 36.64
C PRO A 144 39.15 -0.15 35.69
N SER A 145 38.13 -1.00 35.82
CA SER A 145 37.87 -2.14 34.91
C SER A 145 37.27 -1.66 33.58
N HIS A 146 36.42 -0.63 33.62
CA HIS A 146 35.91 0.03 32.42
C HIS A 146 37.04 0.75 31.63
N GLN A 147 37.97 1.41 32.32
CA GLN A 147 39.15 2.05 31.71
C GLN A 147 40.12 1.06 31.03
N LYS A 148 39.98 -0.25 31.30
CA LYS A 148 40.72 -1.33 30.62
C LYS A 148 39.95 -1.97 29.45
N ASN A 149 38.80 -1.41 29.04
CA ASN A 149 37.92 -1.91 27.97
C ASN A 149 37.45 -3.38 28.17
N LEU A 150 37.26 -3.81 29.43
CA LEU A 150 36.81 -5.17 29.76
C LEU A 150 35.41 -5.23 30.41
N GLY A 151 34.54 -4.25 30.14
CA GLY A 151 33.17 -4.27 30.65
C GLY A 151 32.21 -3.31 29.96
N HIS A 152 31.12 -3.87 29.42
CA HIS A 152 29.90 -3.15 29.02
C HIS A 152 28.70 -3.74 29.76
N GLY A 153 28.31 -3.07 30.85
CA GLY A 153 27.06 -3.28 31.56
C GLY A 153 26.69 -1.98 32.24
N PHE A 154 25.60 -1.34 31.79
CA PHE A 154 25.10 -0.12 32.42
C PHE A 154 24.27 -0.48 33.66
N LEU A 155 24.69 0.03 34.83
CA LEU A 155 23.83 0.25 35.98
C LEU A 155 23.86 1.75 36.26
N CYS A 156 22.76 2.44 35.98
CA CYS A 156 22.66 3.90 36.14
C CYS A 156 22.21 4.30 37.55
N PRO A 157 22.69 5.45 38.05
CA PRO A 157 22.06 6.36 39.02
C PRO A 157 20.76 5.91 39.68
N GLU A 158 19.74 5.81 38.83
CA GLU A 158 18.33 5.85 39.14
C GLU A 158 17.64 4.48 39.12
N THR A 159 18.40 3.38 39.00
CA THR A 159 17.88 1.99 39.01
C THR A 159 17.38 1.57 40.40
N ILE A 160 16.20 2.05 40.81
CA ILE A 160 15.55 1.70 42.08
C ILE A 160 14.31 0.84 41.81
N TRP A 161 14.23 -0.31 42.50
CA TRP A 161 13.04 -1.16 42.55
C TRP A 161 11.96 -0.48 43.42
N GLY A 162 11.01 0.19 42.79
CA GLY A 162 9.88 0.83 43.46
C GLY A 162 8.57 0.11 43.21
N SER A 163 8.05 -0.61 44.20
CA SER A 163 6.65 -1.03 44.26
C SER A 163 6.03 -0.62 45.61
N ARG A 164 4.71 -0.70 45.72
CA ARG A 164 3.97 -0.29 46.93
C ARG A 164 4.39 -1.13 48.15
N PRO A 165 4.30 -0.61 49.39
CA PRO A 165 4.66 -1.36 50.61
C PRO A 165 3.87 -2.67 50.83
N ASP A 166 2.82 -2.91 50.04
CA ASP A 166 1.81 -3.94 50.21
C ASP A 166 1.74 -4.99 49.07
N ALA A 167 2.64 -4.96 48.07
CA ALA A 167 2.69 -6.02 47.04
C ALA A 167 4.08 -6.23 46.39
N VAL A 168 4.78 -7.30 46.78
CA VAL A 168 5.98 -7.79 46.07
C VAL A 168 5.56 -8.46 44.75
N GLN A 169 5.96 -7.89 43.62
CA GLN A 169 5.90 -8.55 42.30
C GLN A 169 7.29 -9.10 41.92
N LEU A 170 7.30 -10.15 41.09
CA LEU A 170 8.44 -11.07 41.01
C LEU A 170 9.75 -10.38 40.57
N THR A 171 10.70 -10.42 41.49
CA THR A 171 12.13 -10.19 41.26
C THR A 171 12.79 -11.55 40.96
N ASP A 172 14.00 -11.57 40.38
CA ASP A 172 14.70 -12.81 39.97
C ASP A 172 14.80 -13.85 41.12
N PHE A 173 14.82 -13.41 42.38
CA PHE A 173 14.83 -14.25 43.59
C PHE A 173 13.57 -15.11 43.75
N ALA A 174 12.40 -14.64 43.33
CA ALA A 174 11.16 -15.44 43.39
C ALA A 174 11.20 -16.61 42.39
N VAL A 175 11.82 -16.40 41.22
CA VAL A 175 12.08 -17.46 40.23
C VAL A 175 13.19 -18.38 40.73
N ALA A 176 14.25 -17.84 41.36
CA ALA A 176 15.31 -18.60 41.99
C ALA A 176 14.79 -19.56 43.08
N ALA A 177 13.97 -19.06 44.01
CA ALA A 177 13.38 -19.84 45.08
C ALA A 177 12.45 -20.95 44.55
N PHE A 178 11.66 -20.66 43.52
CA PHE A 178 10.82 -21.65 42.85
C PHE A 178 11.65 -22.76 42.18
N LEU A 179 12.70 -22.38 41.43
CA LEU A 179 13.62 -23.31 40.79
C LEU A 179 14.40 -24.16 41.81
N ALA A 180 14.79 -23.58 42.93
CA ALA A 180 15.48 -24.27 44.01
C ALA A 180 14.59 -25.34 44.68
N GLN A 181 13.31 -25.02 44.93
CA GLN A 181 12.35 -25.99 45.46
C GLN A 181 12.03 -27.11 44.46
N LEU A 182 11.93 -26.81 43.15
CA LEU A 182 11.83 -27.85 42.12
C LEU A 182 13.07 -28.76 42.07
N GLU A 183 14.28 -28.21 42.22
CA GLU A 183 15.50 -29.02 42.29
C GLU A 183 15.50 -29.98 43.47
N GLN A 184 15.00 -29.52 44.62
CA GLN A 184 14.86 -30.32 45.85
C GLN A 184 13.70 -31.33 45.81
N GLY A 185 12.97 -31.43 44.69
CA GLY A 185 11.90 -32.41 44.48
C GLY A 185 10.53 -31.99 45.02
N SER A 186 10.31 -30.71 45.34
CA SER A 186 9.00 -30.21 45.75
C SER A 186 7.97 -30.36 44.64
N SER A 187 6.76 -30.82 44.98
CA SER A 187 5.64 -30.91 44.04
C SER A 187 5.06 -29.54 43.70
N GLU A 188 4.36 -29.42 42.57
CA GLU A 188 3.79 -28.16 42.06
C GLU A 188 2.81 -27.45 43.03
N GLU A 189 2.33 -28.14 44.06
CA GLU A 189 1.42 -27.61 45.08
C GLU A 189 2.15 -27.12 46.35
N ASN A 190 3.37 -27.59 46.60
CA ASN A 190 4.14 -27.33 47.82
C ASN A 190 5.20 -26.22 47.66
N ILE A 191 5.20 -25.49 46.54
CA ILE A 191 6.23 -24.48 46.23
C ILE A 191 5.71 -23.08 46.51
N HIS A 192 6.49 -22.30 47.25
CA HIS A 192 6.19 -20.94 47.65
C HIS A 192 7.32 -19.97 47.23
N PRO A 193 7.06 -18.68 47.02
CA PRO A 193 8.14 -17.70 46.82
C PRO A 193 9.04 -17.62 48.06
N ALA A 194 10.27 -17.12 47.89
CA ALA A 194 11.14 -16.80 49.01
C ALA A 194 10.47 -15.80 49.98
N THR A 195 10.85 -15.88 51.26
CA THR A 195 10.49 -14.85 52.24
C THR A 195 11.50 -13.70 52.18
N PRO A 196 11.17 -12.49 52.67
CA PRO A 196 12.09 -11.35 52.65
C PRO A 196 13.43 -11.63 53.36
N GLU A 197 13.44 -12.51 54.36
CA GLU A 197 14.64 -12.96 55.07
C GLU A 197 15.53 -13.87 54.21
N GLN A 198 14.93 -14.61 53.27
CA GLN A 198 15.65 -15.45 52.30
C GLN A 198 16.28 -14.58 51.21
N ASP A 199 15.51 -13.65 50.63
CA ASP A 199 16.00 -12.67 49.64
C ASP A 199 17.20 -11.87 50.20
N LEU A 200 17.14 -11.47 51.48
CA LEU A 200 18.24 -10.84 52.20
C LEU A 200 19.50 -11.69 52.26
N GLN A 201 19.38 -12.99 52.58
CA GLN A 201 20.54 -13.89 52.68
C GLN A 201 21.20 -14.10 51.32
N ASP A 202 20.40 -14.24 50.26
CA ASP A 202 20.91 -14.40 48.91
C ASP A 202 21.56 -13.11 48.37
N LEU A 203 21.04 -11.93 48.74
CA LEU A 203 21.69 -10.66 48.43
C LEU A 203 23.06 -10.52 49.12
N LYS A 204 23.17 -10.85 50.42
CA LYS A 204 24.45 -10.86 51.15
C LYS A 204 25.48 -11.79 50.49
N LYS A 205 25.04 -12.98 50.07
CA LYS A 205 25.87 -13.98 49.38
C LYS A 205 26.41 -13.44 48.06
N LEU A 206 25.58 -12.74 47.29
CA LEU A 206 25.98 -12.07 46.05
C LEU A 206 26.99 -10.94 46.29
N CYS A 207 26.73 -10.05 47.26
CA CYS A 207 27.67 -8.98 47.63
C CYS A 207 29.06 -9.53 48.01
N ARG A 208 29.11 -10.64 48.75
CA ARG A 208 30.37 -11.32 49.14
C ARG A 208 31.15 -11.88 47.95
N GLN A 209 30.49 -12.27 46.86
CA GLN A 209 31.14 -12.82 45.67
C GLN A 209 31.80 -11.75 44.79
N TRP A 210 31.37 -10.49 44.89
CA TRP A 210 31.83 -9.40 44.02
C TRP A 210 32.81 -8.42 44.71
N LEU A 211 32.93 -8.49 46.04
CA LEU A 211 33.94 -7.75 46.80
C LEU A 211 35.28 -8.51 46.80
N ASP A 212 36.39 -7.76 46.83
CA ASP A 212 37.74 -8.33 46.85
C ASP A 212 37.91 -9.26 48.08
N PRO A 213 38.48 -10.49 47.94
CA PRO A 213 38.68 -11.43 49.04
C PRO A 213 39.41 -10.87 50.28
N HIS A 214 40.16 -9.77 50.13
CA HIS A 214 40.85 -9.10 51.24
C HIS A 214 40.04 -7.96 51.89
N SER A 215 38.80 -7.72 51.45
CA SER A 215 37.88 -6.75 52.04
C SER A 215 37.34 -7.26 53.39
N ASP A 216 37.41 -6.44 54.44
CA ASP A 216 36.71 -6.74 55.69
C ASP A 216 35.18 -6.69 55.46
N THR A 217 34.53 -7.85 55.47
CA THR A 217 33.13 -8.03 55.10
C THR A 217 32.23 -8.40 56.28
N ALA A 218 32.75 -8.29 57.51
CA ALA A 218 32.03 -8.68 58.74
C ALA A 218 30.67 -7.97 58.88
N ASP A 219 30.64 -6.65 58.76
CA ASP A 219 29.42 -5.84 58.91
C ASP A 219 28.35 -6.22 57.86
N LEU A 220 28.81 -6.52 56.64
CA LEU A 220 28.00 -6.84 55.46
C LEU A 220 27.24 -8.16 55.64
N LEU A 221 27.89 -9.13 56.30
CA LEU A 221 27.29 -10.41 56.65
C LEU A 221 26.34 -10.31 57.85
N ASN A 222 26.59 -9.36 58.76
CA ASN A 222 25.87 -9.21 60.02
C ASN A 222 24.58 -8.35 59.95
N ALA A 223 24.30 -7.68 58.83
CA ALA A 223 23.12 -6.83 58.66
C ALA A 223 21.77 -7.58 58.92
N PRO A 224 20.92 -7.16 59.89
CA PRO A 224 19.70 -7.91 60.24
C PRO A 224 18.59 -7.90 59.17
N ASP A 225 18.52 -6.87 58.33
CA ASP A 225 17.50 -6.69 57.29
C ASP A 225 18.09 -6.01 56.04
N LEU A 226 17.28 -5.86 54.98
CA LEU A 226 17.70 -5.24 53.71
C LEU A 226 18.11 -3.75 53.89
N GLN A 227 17.51 -3.06 54.86
CA GLN A 227 17.80 -1.66 55.17
C GLN A 227 19.16 -1.51 55.86
N ALA A 228 19.48 -2.40 56.81
CA ALA A 228 20.78 -2.46 57.46
C ALA A 228 21.89 -2.90 56.49
N LEU A 229 21.58 -3.79 55.55
CA LEU A 229 22.54 -4.23 54.51
C LEU A 229 22.91 -3.07 53.58
N GLN A 230 21.92 -2.27 53.20
CA GLN A 230 22.08 -1.02 52.47
C GLN A 230 22.94 0.00 53.26
N ALA A 231 22.71 0.13 54.58
CA ALA A 231 23.48 1.04 55.44
C ALA A 231 24.96 0.67 55.57
N VAL A 232 25.31 -0.63 55.63
CA VAL A 232 26.72 -1.06 55.67
C VAL A 232 27.43 -0.74 54.35
N LEU A 233 26.80 -1.05 53.22
CA LEU A 233 27.35 -0.77 51.88
C LEU A 233 27.57 0.74 51.61
N LEU A 234 26.89 1.61 52.37
CA LEU A 234 26.99 3.08 52.28
C LEU A 234 28.22 3.69 52.99
N THR A 235 28.99 2.92 53.77
CA THR A 235 30.07 3.47 54.61
C THR A 235 31.40 3.62 53.84
N PRO A 236 31.99 4.83 53.71
CA PRO A 236 33.22 5.03 52.93
C PRO A 236 34.47 4.35 53.51
N ARG A 237 35.39 3.91 52.63
CA ARG A 237 36.71 3.32 52.99
C ARG A 237 37.83 3.98 52.17
N GLU A 238 39.00 4.20 52.78
CA GLU A 238 40.15 4.86 52.12
C GLU A 238 40.93 3.89 51.19
N PRO A 239 41.36 4.33 49.99
CA PRO A 239 42.08 3.49 49.03
C PRO A 239 43.61 3.50 49.21
N VAL A 240 44.24 2.35 48.94
CA VAL A 240 45.71 2.15 48.92
C VAL A 240 46.23 2.13 47.46
N SER A 241 47.33 2.82 47.17
CA SER A 241 47.89 2.98 45.82
C SER A 241 48.92 1.90 45.43
N PRO A 242 48.83 1.28 44.24
CA PRO A 242 49.89 0.43 43.67
C PRO A 242 50.61 1.05 42.45
N THR A 243 51.82 0.54 42.16
CA THR A 243 52.80 1.05 41.18
C THR A 243 52.77 0.35 39.80
N ASN A 244 53.38 1.00 38.80
CA ASN A 244 53.51 0.55 37.40
C ASN A 244 54.27 -0.77 37.19
N GLU A 245 53.93 -1.53 36.14
CA GLU A 245 54.92 -2.16 35.24
C GLU A 245 54.36 -2.47 33.82
N THR A 246 55.21 -2.96 32.92
CA THR A 246 55.20 -2.65 31.48
C THR A 246 54.64 -3.70 30.50
N ALA A 247 54.34 -3.25 29.27
CA ALA A 247 53.81 -4.07 28.17
C ALA A 247 54.90 -4.67 27.26
N ALA A 248 54.57 -5.74 26.52
CA ALA A 248 55.38 -6.32 25.45
C ALA A 248 54.50 -6.74 24.24
N SER A 249 55.07 -6.67 23.04
CA SER A 249 54.36 -6.75 21.74
C SER A 249 54.76 -7.95 20.88
N SER A 250 53.89 -8.43 19.99
CA SER A 250 54.26 -9.28 18.83
C SER A 250 53.28 -9.13 17.65
N PRO A 251 53.74 -9.20 16.37
CA PRO A 251 52.93 -8.94 15.17
C PRO A 251 52.41 -10.23 14.46
N PRO A 252 51.47 -10.10 13.48
CA PRO A 252 50.85 -11.24 12.79
C PRO A 252 51.54 -11.66 11.47
N PRO A 253 51.39 -12.93 11.02
CA PRO A 253 51.85 -13.40 9.71
C PRO A 253 50.79 -13.32 8.58
N GLN A 254 51.27 -13.31 7.33
CA GLN A 254 50.47 -13.19 6.09
C GLN A 254 50.07 -14.55 5.45
N PRO A 255 49.07 -14.60 4.55
CA PRO A 255 48.55 -15.83 3.94
C PRO A 255 49.30 -16.30 2.68
N GLN A 256 49.16 -17.58 2.32
CA GLN A 256 49.69 -18.20 1.09
C GLN A 256 48.59 -18.76 0.17
N LEU A 257 48.89 -18.77 -1.14
CA LEU A 257 48.08 -19.28 -2.25
C LEU A 257 48.41 -20.75 -2.59
N VAL A 258 47.42 -21.56 -3.01
CA VAL A 258 47.63 -22.82 -3.76
C VAL A 258 46.55 -22.99 -4.85
N MET A 259 46.93 -23.62 -5.97
CA MET A 259 46.17 -23.82 -7.22
C MET A 259 45.49 -25.22 -7.35
N PRO A 260 44.60 -25.44 -8.34
CA PRO A 260 43.80 -26.67 -8.48
C PRO A 260 44.37 -27.71 -9.48
N VAL A 261 44.04 -29.00 -9.30
CA VAL A 261 44.30 -30.13 -10.22
C VAL A 261 43.20 -31.24 -10.07
N PRO A 262 43.12 -32.36 -10.85
CA PRO A 262 42.02 -32.57 -11.81
C PRO A 262 41.26 -33.92 -11.59
N PRO A 263 40.38 -34.41 -12.52
CA PRO A 263 39.49 -35.56 -12.27
C PRO A 263 40.05 -36.91 -12.82
N PRO A 264 39.39 -38.04 -12.50
CA PRO A 264 39.51 -39.30 -13.25
C PRO A 264 38.27 -39.61 -14.14
N GLN A 265 38.49 -40.46 -15.14
CA GLN A 265 37.52 -40.90 -16.16
C GLN A 265 37.14 -42.40 -16.01
N THR A 266 36.12 -42.80 -16.78
CA THR A 266 35.67 -44.14 -17.27
C THR A 266 36.57 -45.36 -17.03
N GLU A 267 36.07 -46.58 -16.84
CA GLU A 267 35.27 -47.43 -17.78
C GLU A 267 34.44 -48.53 -16.99
N THR A 268 33.74 -49.55 -17.53
CA THR A 268 33.62 -50.17 -18.89
C THR A 268 32.20 -50.75 -19.16
N GLU A 269 32.08 -51.65 -20.15
CA GLU A 269 30.92 -52.29 -20.82
C GLU A 269 30.37 -53.57 -20.08
N THR A 270 29.21 -54.18 -20.38
CA THR A 270 28.82 -54.82 -21.67
C THR A 270 27.34 -55.31 -21.78
N ALA A 271 26.82 -55.24 -23.02
CA ALA A 271 25.93 -56.20 -23.75
C ALA A 271 24.48 -56.59 -23.32
N ALA A 272 23.63 -56.75 -24.34
CA ALA A 272 22.29 -57.38 -24.34
C ALA A 272 22.28 -58.61 -25.31
N PRO A 273 21.19 -59.43 -25.45
CA PRO A 273 20.04 -59.07 -26.31
C PRO A 273 18.65 -59.69 -25.93
N ALA A 274 17.60 -59.39 -26.72
CA ALA A 274 16.22 -59.93 -26.65
C ALA A 274 16.02 -61.16 -27.61
N PRO A 275 14.80 -61.74 -27.94
CA PRO A 275 13.55 -61.05 -28.38
C PRO A 275 12.14 -61.74 -28.24
N ALA A 276 11.10 -60.99 -28.68
CA ALA A 276 9.91 -61.40 -29.50
C ALA A 276 8.53 -61.87 -28.92
N GLY A 277 7.44 -61.31 -29.50
CA GLY A 277 6.08 -61.92 -29.65
C GLY A 277 4.89 -61.14 -29.03
N ARG A 278 4.24 -60.13 -29.67
CA ARG A 278 3.22 -60.06 -30.77
C ARG A 278 1.71 -60.39 -30.48
N ARG A 279 0.89 -59.31 -30.45
CA ARG A 279 -0.41 -59.03 -31.15
C ARG A 279 -1.79 -59.60 -30.71
N GLY A 280 -2.80 -58.71 -30.77
CA GLY A 280 -4.26 -58.96 -30.99
C GLY A 280 -5.13 -58.83 -29.72
N ALA A 281 -6.17 -57.98 -29.53
CA ALA A 281 -7.08 -57.11 -30.31
C ALA A 281 -8.49 -57.68 -30.62
N LEU A 282 -9.56 -56.96 -30.19
CA LEU A 282 -10.99 -56.99 -30.64
C LEU A 282 -11.81 -58.28 -30.28
N LEU A 283 -13.13 -58.33 -30.00
CA LEU A 283 -14.34 -57.44 -29.90
C LEU A 283 -15.27 -58.00 -28.78
N LEU A 284 -15.96 -57.23 -27.93
CA LEU A 284 -17.31 -56.61 -28.04
C LEU A 284 -18.56 -57.54 -28.10
N LEU A 285 -19.61 -57.12 -27.34
CA LEU A 285 -21.05 -57.46 -27.40
C LEU A 285 -21.62 -58.74 -26.73
N ALA A 286 -22.15 -58.55 -25.51
CA ALA A 286 -23.42 -59.15 -25.05
C ALA A 286 -24.05 -58.27 -23.94
N ALA A 287 -24.86 -57.29 -24.34
CA ALA A 287 -25.53 -56.33 -23.43
C ALA A 287 -27.06 -56.51 -23.40
N ALA A 288 -27.70 -55.74 -22.52
CA ALA A 288 -29.13 -55.33 -22.51
C ALA A 288 -30.16 -56.10 -21.65
N GLY A 289 -29.88 -57.30 -21.13
CA GLY A 289 -30.87 -58.02 -20.29
C GLY A 289 -30.92 -57.63 -18.81
N LEU A 290 -29.75 -57.40 -18.18
CA LEU A 290 -29.62 -57.45 -16.71
C LEU A 290 -29.71 -56.08 -16.00
N LEU A 291 -29.55 -54.98 -16.73
CA LEU A 291 -29.41 -53.63 -16.14
C LEU A 291 -30.72 -53.00 -15.66
N VAL A 292 -31.86 -53.37 -16.26
CA VAL A 292 -33.17 -52.76 -15.94
C VAL A 292 -33.72 -53.23 -14.59
N VAL A 293 -33.49 -54.50 -14.23
CA VAL A 293 -33.97 -55.07 -12.95
C VAL A 293 -33.13 -54.59 -11.76
N LEU A 294 -31.81 -54.41 -11.95
CA LEU A 294 -30.93 -53.85 -10.91
C LEU A 294 -31.22 -52.38 -10.61
N ALA A 295 -31.55 -51.57 -11.63
CA ALA A 295 -31.91 -50.16 -11.43
C ALA A 295 -33.20 -50.00 -10.60
N ALA A 296 -34.21 -50.85 -10.83
CA ALA A 296 -35.48 -50.79 -10.11
C ALA A 296 -35.35 -51.13 -8.62
N LEU A 297 -34.53 -52.14 -8.27
CA LEU A 297 -34.30 -52.54 -6.88
C LEU A 297 -33.48 -51.49 -6.08
N LEU A 298 -32.52 -50.84 -6.73
CA LEU A 298 -31.75 -49.76 -6.12
C LEU A 298 -32.59 -48.50 -5.86
N GLY A 299 -33.54 -48.17 -6.73
CA GLY A 299 -34.45 -47.03 -6.54
C GLY A 299 -35.35 -47.15 -5.31
N VAL A 300 -35.88 -48.35 -5.03
CA VAL A 300 -36.74 -48.59 -3.86
C VAL A 300 -35.96 -48.52 -2.54
N LEU A 301 -34.73 -49.05 -2.51
CA LEU A 301 -33.83 -48.94 -1.36
C LEU A 301 -33.36 -47.51 -1.09
N TRP A 302 -33.23 -46.69 -2.13
CA TRP A 302 -32.87 -45.27 -2.00
C TRP A 302 -34.01 -44.44 -1.38
N TRP A 303 -35.25 -44.64 -1.83
CA TRP A 303 -36.42 -43.90 -1.31
C TRP A 303 -36.68 -44.21 0.17
N THR A 304 -36.61 -45.48 0.59
CA THR A 304 -36.84 -45.87 1.99
C THR A 304 -35.78 -45.37 2.98
N ARG A 305 -34.64 -44.87 2.50
CA ARG A 305 -33.61 -44.24 3.34
C ARG A 305 -33.77 -42.74 3.55
N GLN A 306 -34.60 -42.05 2.76
CA GLN A 306 -34.76 -40.58 2.86
C GLN A 306 -35.90 -40.11 3.79
N SER A 307 -36.81 -40.99 4.23
CA SER A 307 -37.93 -40.62 5.11
C SER A 307 -37.73 -41.04 6.59
N GLY A 308 -36.51 -41.35 6.99
CA GLY A 308 -36.15 -41.64 8.38
C GLY A 308 -35.64 -40.39 9.10
N ASN A 309 -36.52 -39.72 9.86
CA ASN A 309 -36.15 -38.58 10.69
C ASN A 309 -35.31 -39.06 11.90
N SER A 310 -34.00 -39.22 11.72
CA SER A 310 -33.05 -39.42 12.82
C SER A 310 -32.37 -38.10 13.13
N SER A 311 -32.71 -37.52 14.29
CA SER A 311 -32.05 -36.34 14.85
C SER A 311 -30.53 -36.52 14.84
N ALA A 312 -29.82 -35.68 14.09
CA ALA A 312 -28.38 -35.63 14.14
C ALA A 312 -27.95 -35.16 15.53
N THR A 313 -27.45 -36.09 16.34
CA THR A 313 -26.72 -35.77 17.57
C THR A 313 -25.52 -34.91 17.18
N ALA A 314 -25.44 -33.70 17.72
CA ALA A 314 -24.25 -32.87 17.59
C ALA A 314 -23.02 -33.69 18.03
N ALA A 315 -21.96 -33.67 17.22
CA ALA A 315 -20.72 -34.34 17.57
C ALA A 315 -20.15 -33.72 18.86
N ASP A 316 -19.80 -34.58 19.81
CA ASP A 316 -19.26 -34.15 21.10
C ASP A 316 -17.89 -33.48 20.89
N PRO A 317 -17.73 -32.19 21.26
CA PRO A 317 -16.46 -31.47 21.09
C PRO A 317 -15.33 -31.98 22.00
N THR A 318 -15.58 -32.99 22.84
CA THR A 318 -14.59 -33.61 23.74
C THR A 318 -14.02 -34.94 23.23
N ALA A 319 -14.40 -35.39 22.03
CA ALA A 319 -13.81 -36.58 21.41
C ALA A 319 -12.27 -36.42 21.26
N PRO A 320 -11.45 -37.38 21.72
CA PRO A 320 -10.01 -37.31 21.54
C PRO A 320 -9.65 -37.31 20.04
N PRO A 321 -8.60 -36.58 19.62
CA PRO A 321 -8.20 -36.57 18.22
C PRO A 321 -7.88 -38.00 17.76
N PRO A 322 -8.22 -38.36 16.50
CA PRO A 322 -7.90 -39.67 15.96
C PRO A 322 -6.39 -39.94 16.08
N GLU A 323 -6.04 -41.19 16.36
CA GLU A 323 -4.67 -41.62 16.65
C GLU A 323 -3.74 -41.19 15.50
N VAL A 324 -2.95 -40.15 15.75
CA VAL A 324 -2.14 -39.50 14.71
C VAL A 324 -1.01 -40.45 14.34
N ALA A 325 -1.13 -41.08 13.17
CA ALA A 325 -0.03 -41.82 12.54
C ALA A 325 1.25 -40.97 12.62
N LEU A 326 2.38 -41.56 13.00
CA LEU A 326 3.62 -40.85 13.31
C LEU A 326 4.09 -39.97 12.12
N MET A 327 3.70 -38.70 12.16
CA MET A 327 4.01 -37.69 11.16
C MET A 327 5.48 -37.33 11.24
N THR A 328 6.21 -37.54 10.15
CA THR A 328 7.63 -37.18 10.02
C THR A 328 7.79 -35.93 9.16
N VAL A 329 8.78 -35.11 9.49
CA VAL A 329 9.09 -33.89 8.74
C VAL A 329 9.79 -34.26 7.43
N GLN A 330 9.08 -34.06 6.33
CA GLN A 330 9.53 -34.34 4.97
C GLN A 330 10.35 -33.19 4.40
N ARG A 331 10.01 -31.94 4.77
CA ARG A 331 10.75 -30.74 4.37
C ARG A 331 10.59 -29.64 5.42
N THR A 332 11.68 -28.96 5.74
CA THR A 332 11.66 -27.67 6.46
C THR A 332 12.18 -26.58 5.52
N LEU A 333 11.48 -25.46 5.45
CA LEU A 333 11.91 -24.25 4.75
C LEU A 333 12.13 -23.13 5.78
N PRO A 334 13.40 -22.78 6.08
CA PRO A 334 13.73 -21.59 6.87
C PRO A 334 13.71 -20.33 6.00
N ARG A 335 13.58 -19.15 6.64
CA ARG A 335 13.63 -17.82 6.00
C ARG A 335 12.56 -17.63 4.92
N LEU A 336 11.32 -17.51 5.38
CA LEU A 336 10.15 -17.33 4.52
C LEU A 336 10.04 -15.91 3.98
N GLU A 337 9.65 -15.76 2.72
CA GLU A 337 9.37 -14.44 2.14
C GLU A 337 8.12 -13.80 2.75
N PRO A 338 7.97 -12.46 2.65
CA PRO A 338 6.72 -11.77 2.99
C PRO A 338 5.51 -12.34 2.23
N THR A 339 5.68 -12.67 0.95
CA THR A 339 4.63 -13.26 0.11
C THR A 339 5.16 -14.44 -0.72
N PHE A 340 4.49 -15.59 -0.64
CA PHE A 340 4.83 -16.78 -1.43
C PHE A 340 3.64 -17.73 -1.59
N ALA A 341 3.74 -18.66 -2.55
CA ALA A 341 2.86 -19.82 -2.69
C ALA A 341 3.65 -21.12 -2.48
N ALA A 342 3.11 -22.03 -1.68
CA ALA A 342 3.55 -23.42 -1.58
C ALA A 342 2.52 -24.32 -2.26
N SER A 343 2.95 -25.25 -3.13
CA SER A 343 2.02 -26.11 -3.90
C SER A 343 2.44 -27.56 -3.88
N PHE A 344 1.47 -28.49 -3.93
CA PHE A 344 1.71 -29.89 -4.22
C PHE A 344 0.57 -30.45 -5.09
N THR A 345 0.83 -31.53 -5.84
CA THR A 345 -0.17 -32.24 -6.63
C THR A 345 -0.35 -33.63 -6.05
N LEU A 346 -1.59 -34.11 -5.90
CA LEU A 346 -1.84 -35.47 -5.42
C LEU A 346 -1.42 -36.50 -6.48
N GLU A 347 -0.55 -37.44 -6.10
CA GLU A 347 -0.13 -38.55 -6.97
C GLU A 347 -0.98 -39.81 -6.75
N ALA A 348 -1.58 -39.95 -5.56
CA ALA A 348 -2.50 -41.02 -5.16
C ALA A 348 -3.68 -40.43 -4.35
N THR A 349 -4.61 -41.27 -3.89
CA THR A 349 -5.74 -40.79 -3.06
C THR A 349 -5.26 -40.43 -1.65
N LEU A 350 -5.97 -39.54 -0.94
CA LEU A 350 -5.59 -39.21 0.45
C LEU A 350 -5.50 -40.43 1.40
N PRO A 351 -6.34 -41.48 1.29
CA PRO A 351 -6.13 -42.75 1.99
C PRO A 351 -4.78 -43.45 1.70
N ASP A 352 -4.26 -43.32 0.48
CA ASP A 352 -2.98 -43.93 0.06
C ASP A 352 -1.77 -43.10 0.50
N CYS A 353 -1.89 -41.76 0.43
CA CYS A 353 -0.88 -40.82 0.94
C CYS A 353 -0.85 -40.75 2.47
N GLY A 354 -1.98 -41.04 3.13
CA GLY A 354 -2.24 -40.71 4.52
C GLY A 354 -2.41 -39.19 4.77
N PRO A 355 -2.58 -38.76 6.04
CA PRO A 355 -2.75 -37.34 6.37
C PRO A 355 -1.53 -36.52 5.96
N LEU A 356 -1.74 -35.37 5.33
CA LEU A 356 -0.68 -34.46 4.90
C LEU A 356 -0.80 -33.15 5.69
N GLN A 357 0.30 -32.62 6.22
CA GLN A 357 0.27 -31.43 7.08
C GLN A 357 1.29 -30.38 6.68
N LEU A 358 0.85 -29.13 6.62
CA LEU A 358 1.67 -27.94 6.42
C LEU A 358 1.58 -27.05 7.66
N ILE A 359 2.71 -26.77 8.30
CA ILE A 359 2.78 -25.98 9.55
C ILE A 359 3.58 -24.71 9.31
N PHE A 360 2.95 -23.56 9.51
CA PHE A 360 3.59 -22.25 9.54
C PHE A 360 3.93 -21.87 10.99
N LEU A 361 5.18 -21.49 11.23
CA LEU A 361 5.68 -21.04 12.52
C LEU A 361 6.08 -19.56 12.44
N GLY A 362 5.23 -18.71 12.99
CA GLY A 362 5.44 -17.27 13.14
C GLY A 362 6.24 -16.92 14.40
N GLN A 363 6.25 -15.63 14.75
CA GLN A 363 6.80 -15.14 16.01
C GLN A 363 5.85 -15.42 17.18
N ASN A 364 4.56 -15.09 17.01
CA ASN A 364 3.53 -15.20 18.05
C ASN A 364 2.34 -16.07 17.62
N THR A 365 2.37 -16.57 16.38
CA THR A 365 1.29 -17.30 15.71
C THR A 365 1.80 -18.63 15.15
N ARG A 366 1.01 -19.69 15.30
CA ARG A 366 1.17 -20.96 14.55
C ARG A 366 -0.08 -21.21 13.72
N VAL A 367 0.07 -21.62 12.47
CA VAL A 367 -1.05 -22.07 11.63
C VAL A 367 -0.76 -23.48 11.13
N ASP A 368 -1.66 -24.42 11.45
CA ASP A 368 -1.61 -25.81 11.01
C ASP A 368 -2.68 -26.03 9.93
N LEU A 369 -2.28 -26.42 8.71
CA LEU A 369 -3.19 -26.96 7.70
C LEU A 369 -3.00 -28.48 7.61
N LEU A 370 -4.08 -29.24 7.75
CA LEU A 370 -4.08 -30.71 7.74
C LEU A 370 -5.12 -31.23 6.74
N TRP A 371 -4.65 -31.86 5.67
CA TRP A 371 -5.48 -32.59 4.71
C TRP A 371 -5.66 -34.02 5.21
N THR A 372 -6.92 -34.45 5.32
CA THR A 372 -7.31 -35.79 5.76
C THR A 372 -8.33 -36.38 4.77
N GLU A 373 -8.71 -37.65 4.94
CA GLU A 373 -9.79 -38.26 4.16
C GLU A 373 -11.17 -37.60 4.38
N SER A 374 -11.38 -36.91 5.51
CA SER A 374 -12.67 -36.31 5.87
C SER A 374 -12.78 -34.82 5.50
N GLY A 375 -11.66 -34.11 5.46
CA GLY A 375 -11.64 -32.67 5.17
C GLY A 375 -10.26 -32.03 5.30
N LEU A 376 -10.24 -30.71 5.11
CA LEU A 376 -9.13 -29.81 5.44
C LEU A 376 -9.39 -29.13 6.78
N SER A 377 -8.52 -29.36 7.76
CA SER A 377 -8.49 -28.58 9.00
C SER A 377 -7.50 -27.43 8.87
N LEU A 378 -7.91 -26.21 9.17
CA LEU A 378 -7.05 -25.04 9.34
C LEU A 378 -7.15 -24.59 10.81
N ASN A 379 -6.05 -24.63 11.55
CA ASN A 379 -6.03 -24.25 12.96
C ASN A 379 -5.05 -23.10 13.19
N THR A 380 -5.57 -21.94 13.58
CA THR A 380 -4.76 -20.78 13.98
C THR A 380 -4.59 -20.77 15.49
N ARG A 381 -3.36 -20.59 15.98
CA ARG A 381 -3.01 -20.55 17.40
C ARG A 381 -2.25 -19.26 17.73
N THR A 382 -2.90 -18.36 18.47
CA THR A 382 -2.38 -17.06 18.92
C THR A 382 -2.54 -16.89 20.44
N GLY A 383 -2.51 -18.01 21.17
CA GLY A 383 -2.87 -18.12 22.60
C GLY A 383 -4.27 -18.70 22.80
N LYS A 384 -5.23 -18.30 21.96
CA LYS A 384 -6.48 -19.04 21.72
C LYS A 384 -6.34 -19.87 20.44
N THR A 385 -7.05 -21.00 20.37
CA THR A 385 -7.13 -21.82 19.15
C THR A 385 -8.41 -21.47 18.41
N GLN A 386 -8.29 -21.12 17.13
CA GLN A 386 -9.41 -20.96 16.20
C GLN A 386 -9.37 -22.12 15.19
N PRO A 387 -10.16 -23.18 15.41
CA PRO A 387 -10.25 -24.30 14.47
C PRO A 387 -11.30 -24.01 13.39
N GLN A 388 -10.89 -24.16 12.13
CA GLN A 388 -11.76 -24.22 10.96
C GLN A 388 -11.65 -25.62 10.36
N PHE A 389 -12.78 -26.23 9.99
CA PHE A 389 -12.82 -27.53 9.32
C PHE A 389 -13.72 -27.45 8.09
N LEU A 390 -13.14 -27.75 6.92
CA LEU A 390 -13.84 -27.84 5.66
C LEU A 390 -14.01 -29.33 5.28
N PRO A 391 -15.20 -29.92 5.42
CA PRO A 391 -15.44 -31.29 5.00
C PRO A 391 -15.42 -31.42 3.47
N TRP A 392 -15.00 -32.58 2.96
CA TRP A 392 -15.00 -32.84 1.53
C TRP A 392 -16.40 -33.24 1.02
N ASN A 393 -16.96 -32.44 0.09
CA ASN A 393 -18.17 -32.83 -0.66
C ASN A 393 -17.91 -34.03 -1.59
N LYS A 394 -16.69 -34.13 -2.13
CA LYS A 394 -16.15 -35.28 -2.86
C LYS A 394 -14.67 -35.44 -2.45
N PRO A 395 -14.17 -36.65 -2.15
CA PRO A 395 -12.77 -36.84 -1.78
C PRO A 395 -11.81 -36.36 -2.89
N PRO A 396 -10.71 -35.67 -2.55
CA PRO A 396 -9.70 -35.25 -3.52
C PRO A 396 -9.14 -36.41 -4.35
N GLN A 397 -8.93 -36.16 -5.64
CA GLN A 397 -8.50 -37.14 -6.63
C GLN A 397 -7.03 -36.94 -7.05
N PRO A 398 -6.33 -37.99 -7.51
CA PRO A 398 -5.03 -37.86 -8.14
C PRO A 398 -5.06 -36.86 -9.31
N GLY A 399 -3.99 -36.09 -9.45
CA GLY A 399 -3.87 -35.00 -10.43
C GLY A 399 -4.33 -33.63 -9.92
N GLN A 400 -5.13 -33.55 -8.86
CA GLN A 400 -5.53 -32.26 -8.28
C GLN A 400 -4.36 -31.55 -7.61
N ARG A 401 -4.29 -30.23 -7.81
CA ARG A 401 -3.21 -29.37 -7.32
C ARG A 401 -3.68 -28.52 -6.14
N PHE A 402 -3.09 -28.74 -4.97
CA PHE A 402 -3.29 -27.86 -3.82
C PHE A 402 -2.24 -26.75 -3.80
N THR A 403 -2.66 -25.54 -3.44
CA THR A 403 -1.76 -24.41 -3.24
C THR A 403 -2.15 -23.63 -2.00
N VAL A 404 -1.18 -23.32 -1.14
CA VAL A 404 -1.33 -22.40 -0.01
C VAL A 404 -0.56 -21.14 -0.32
N VAL A 405 -1.26 -20.01 -0.37
CA VAL A 405 -0.67 -18.68 -0.50
C VAL A 405 -0.55 -18.05 0.88
N LYS A 406 0.61 -17.51 1.19
CA LYS A 406 0.88 -16.70 2.38
C LYS A 406 1.24 -15.29 1.92
N THR A 407 0.59 -14.29 2.49
CA THR A 407 0.94 -12.87 2.40
C THR A 407 1.49 -12.40 3.78
N PRO A 408 1.84 -11.13 3.99
CA PRO A 408 2.16 -10.62 5.32
C PRO A 408 0.96 -10.70 6.28
N THR A 409 -0.27 -10.72 5.75
CA THR A 409 -1.53 -10.51 6.48
C THR A 409 -2.53 -11.66 6.37
N THR A 410 -2.33 -12.63 5.49
CA THR A 410 -3.25 -13.74 5.23
C THR A 410 -2.53 -15.07 4.94
N ILE A 411 -3.19 -16.19 5.27
CA ILE A 411 -2.83 -17.53 4.77
C ILE A 411 -4.10 -18.16 4.20
N ALA A 412 -4.07 -18.55 2.93
CA ALA A 412 -5.22 -19.06 2.18
C ALA A 412 -4.87 -20.32 1.38
N ALA A 413 -5.74 -21.33 1.41
CA ALA A 413 -5.59 -22.60 0.71
C ALA A 413 -6.58 -22.72 -0.46
N TYR A 414 -6.10 -23.34 -1.54
CA TYR A 414 -6.79 -23.48 -2.81
C TYR A 414 -6.62 -24.91 -3.37
N CYS A 415 -7.61 -25.42 -4.11
CA CYS A 415 -7.51 -26.63 -4.93
C CYS A 415 -7.80 -26.26 -6.39
N ASN A 416 -6.94 -26.67 -7.33
CA ASN A 416 -7.04 -26.31 -8.75
C ASN A 416 -7.21 -24.79 -9.00
N GLY A 417 -6.68 -23.95 -8.11
CA GLY A 417 -6.85 -22.50 -8.17
C GLY A 417 -8.13 -21.95 -7.53
N VAL A 418 -9.08 -22.80 -7.10
CA VAL A 418 -10.32 -22.40 -6.40
C VAL A 418 -10.10 -22.34 -4.88
N PHE A 419 -10.56 -21.28 -4.23
CA PHE A 419 -10.44 -21.09 -2.77
C PHE A 419 -11.18 -22.17 -1.97
N LEU A 420 -10.53 -22.63 -0.90
CA LEU A 420 -11.09 -23.60 0.06
C LEU A 420 -11.34 -22.96 1.43
N ALA A 421 -10.29 -22.41 2.03
CA ALA A 421 -10.26 -21.96 3.41
C ALA A 421 -9.09 -20.99 3.61
N GLY A 422 -9.19 -20.09 4.59
CA GLY A 422 -8.14 -19.12 4.86
C GLY A 422 -8.39 -18.34 6.14
N THR A 423 -7.34 -17.68 6.61
CA THR A 423 -7.33 -16.90 7.85
C THR A 423 -6.54 -15.62 7.66
N VAL A 424 -6.99 -14.54 8.31
CA VAL A 424 -6.16 -13.37 8.56
C VAL A 424 -5.13 -13.72 9.63
N VAL A 425 -3.94 -13.14 9.52
CA VAL A 425 -2.84 -13.24 10.50
C VAL A 425 -2.26 -11.85 10.75
N SER A 426 -1.88 -11.56 11.99
CA SER A 426 -1.19 -10.30 12.29
C SER A 426 0.16 -10.22 11.56
N PRO A 427 0.53 -9.05 11.00
CA PRO A 427 1.86 -8.83 10.44
C PRO A 427 2.95 -9.21 11.45
N GLN A 428 3.85 -10.10 11.06
CA GLN A 428 4.92 -10.62 11.92
C GLN A 428 6.01 -11.27 11.07
N GLN A 429 7.15 -11.57 11.70
CA GLN A 429 8.15 -12.43 11.08
C GLN A 429 7.72 -13.90 11.11
N TRP A 430 7.76 -14.53 9.94
CA TRP A 430 7.48 -15.96 9.76
C TRP A 430 8.78 -16.74 9.62
N ARG A 431 9.05 -17.63 10.58
CA ARG A 431 10.37 -18.24 10.80
C ARG A 431 10.59 -19.48 9.94
N GLN A 432 9.60 -20.38 9.93
CA GLN A 432 9.70 -21.70 9.29
C GLN A 432 8.35 -22.15 8.69
N LEU A 433 8.45 -22.91 7.60
CA LEU A 433 7.38 -23.73 7.05
C LEU A 433 7.81 -25.20 7.12
N LYS A 434 6.99 -26.07 7.72
CA LYS A 434 7.26 -27.52 7.79
C LYS A 434 6.20 -28.29 7.01
N TRP A 435 6.66 -29.23 6.17
CA TRP A 435 5.85 -30.22 5.47
C TRP A 435 6.00 -31.57 6.16
N LEU A 436 4.88 -32.17 6.58
CA LEU A 436 4.85 -33.45 7.28
C LEU A 436 3.91 -34.43 6.57
N ALA A 437 4.29 -35.71 6.61
CA ALA A 437 3.51 -36.84 6.11
C ALA A 437 3.85 -38.10 6.95
N PRO A 438 3.09 -39.21 6.84
CA PRO A 438 3.35 -40.41 7.61
C PRO A 438 4.67 -41.06 7.18
N ALA A 439 5.42 -41.63 8.13
CA ALA A 439 6.74 -42.20 7.90
C ALA A 439 6.77 -43.44 6.98
N ASP A 440 5.64 -44.12 6.81
CA ASP A 440 5.48 -45.43 6.16
C ASP A 440 5.00 -45.36 4.71
N ARG A 441 4.63 -44.16 4.20
CA ARG A 441 3.99 -44.01 2.89
C ARG A 441 4.99 -43.64 1.80
N GLN A 442 4.95 -44.37 0.68
CA GLN A 442 5.86 -44.19 -0.45
C GLN A 442 5.40 -43.09 -1.45
N ALA A 443 4.13 -42.69 -1.42
CA ALA A 443 3.51 -41.75 -2.36
C ALA A 443 3.27 -40.35 -1.76
N VAL A 444 4.25 -39.83 -1.02
CA VAL A 444 4.16 -38.48 -0.42
C VAL A 444 4.46 -37.42 -1.49
N PRO A 445 3.53 -36.50 -1.81
CA PRO A 445 3.72 -35.55 -2.88
C PRO A 445 4.75 -34.47 -2.51
N LYS A 446 5.51 -34.02 -3.51
CA LYS A 446 6.57 -33.02 -3.33
C LYS A 446 5.99 -31.60 -3.20
N LEU A 447 6.32 -30.92 -2.11
CA LEU A 447 5.97 -29.52 -1.91
C LEU A 447 6.91 -28.59 -2.71
N GLY A 448 6.38 -27.93 -3.74
CA GLY A 448 7.01 -26.80 -4.45
C GLY A 448 6.85 -25.47 -3.70
N TYR A 449 7.72 -24.50 -4.00
CA TYR A 449 7.73 -23.18 -3.38
C TYR A 449 8.01 -22.10 -4.44
N GLN A 450 7.12 -21.10 -4.52
CA GLN A 450 7.16 -20.01 -5.48
C GLN A 450 7.13 -18.67 -4.73
N LYS A 451 8.18 -17.86 -4.87
CA LYS A 451 8.19 -16.48 -4.35
C LYS A 451 7.21 -15.63 -5.16
N ILE A 452 6.50 -14.71 -4.50
CA ILE A 452 5.60 -13.76 -5.16
C ILE A 452 6.13 -12.36 -4.84
N GLY A 453 6.67 -11.69 -5.87
CA GLY A 453 7.09 -10.29 -5.77
C GLY A 453 5.95 -9.33 -6.13
N THR A 454 6.22 -8.02 -6.05
CA THR A 454 5.31 -6.98 -6.54
C THR A 454 5.08 -7.16 -8.04
N LEU A 455 3.81 -7.31 -8.45
CA LEU A 455 3.43 -7.43 -9.85
C LEU A 455 3.35 -6.06 -10.50
N LEU A 456 4.26 -5.81 -11.44
CA LEU A 456 4.19 -4.70 -12.39
C LEU A 456 4.46 -5.26 -13.78
N PHE A 457 3.51 -5.11 -14.69
CA PHE A 457 3.64 -5.43 -16.10
C PHE A 457 2.99 -4.30 -16.90
N ASN A 458 3.62 -3.86 -17.97
CA ASN A 458 3.06 -2.90 -18.91
C ASN A 458 3.51 -3.20 -20.34
N ASP A 459 2.64 -2.93 -21.30
CA ASP A 459 2.90 -3.08 -22.73
C ASP A 459 2.10 -2.02 -23.51
N ASP A 460 2.83 -1.06 -24.09
CA ASP A 460 2.36 -0.02 -25.02
C ASP A 460 2.53 -0.46 -26.49
N PHE A 461 2.90 -1.73 -26.69
CA PHE A 461 3.18 -2.37 -27.97
C PHE A 461 4.21 -1.65 -28.86
N MET A 462 5.06 -0.76 -28.30
CA MET A 462 6.13 -0.06 -29.01
C MET A 462 7.34 -0.97 -29.33
N HIS A 463 7.08 -2.18 -29.85
CA HIS A 463 8.06 -3.18 -30.23
C HIS A 463 8.57 -2.99 -31.67
N SER A 464 9.65 -3.68 -32.03
CA SER A 464 10.07 -3.82 -33.43
C SER A 464 9.04 -4.60 -34.26
N ASP A 465 8.85 -4.20 -35.53
CA ASP A 465 7.89 -4.84 -36.45
C ASP A 465 7.91 -6.38 -36.37
N GLY A 466 6.75 -6.97 -36.07
CA GLY A 466 6.54 -8.42 -36.00
C GLY A 466 6.88 -9.08 -34.66
N ALA A 467 7.42 -8.36 -33.66
CA ALA A 467 7.62 -8.89 -32.32
C ALA A 467 6.34 -8.75 -31.46
N LEU A 468 5.98 -9.81 -30.74
CA LEU A 468 4.81 -9.87 -29.83
C LEU A 468 5.17 -9.60 -28.35
N GLY A 469 6.40 -9.15 -28.06
CA GLY A 469 6.87 -9.02 -26.68
C GLY A 469 6.80 -10.34 -25.91
N GLU A 470 6.19 -10.33 -24.72
CA GLU A 470 5.94 -11.52 -23.90
C GLU A 470 4.65 -12.28 -24.27
N TRP A 471 3.83 -11.73 -25.18
CA TRP A 471 2.52 -12.30 -25.52
C TRP A 471 2.62 -13.58 -26.35
N LYS A 472 1.74 -14.52 -26.04
CA LYS A 472 1.57 -15.77 -26.78
C LYS A 472 0.20 -15.81 -27.42
N ALA A 473 0.16 -15.70 -28.74
CA ALA A 473 -1.05 -15.99 -29.51
C ALA A 473 -1.42 -17.48 -29.35
N LEU A 474 -2.52 -17.75 -28.65
CA LEU A 474 -3.06 -19.11 -28.47
C LEU A 474 -3.99 -19.49 -29.62
N SER A 475 -4.70 -18.50 -30.18
CA SER A 475 -5.63 -18.66 -31.28
C SER A 475 -5.84 -17.34 -32.04
N GLY A 476 -6.36 -17.44 -33.27
CA GLY A 476 -6.57 -16.28 -34.15
C GLY A 476 -5.28 -15.73 -34.77
N THR A 477 -5.40 -14.59 -35.44
CA THR A 477 -4.25 -13.84 -35.98
C THR A 477 -4.02 -12.60 -35.13
N TRP A 478 -2.79 -12.42 -34.67
CA TRP A 478 -2.35 -11.31 -33.84
C TRP A 478 -1.16 -10.60 -34.49
N SER A 479 -1.18 -9.27 -34.52
CA SER A 479 -0.11 -8.45 -35.11
C SER A 479 -0.06 -7.07 -34.50
N VAL A 480 1.14 -6.56 -34.26
CA VAL A 480 1.36 -5.13 -34.00
C VAL A 480 1.22 -4.38 -35.34
N HIS A 481 0.34 -3.38 -35.40
CA HIS A 481 0.17 -2.48 -36.52
C HIS A 481 1.01 -1.23 -36.31
N SER A 482 1.85 -0.84 -37.28
CA SER A 482 2.77 0.29 -37.20
C SER A 482 2.50 1.37 -38.26
N LEU A 483 2.54 2.65 -37.86
CA LEU A 483 2.51 3.78 -38.80
C LEU A 483 3.84 3.90 -39.57
N GLN A 484 3.79 4.46 -40.79
CA GLN A 484 4.93 4.53 -41.73
C GLN A 484 6.22 5.21 -41.22
N THR A 485 6.18 5.97 -40.11
CA THR A 485 7.39 6.56 -39.51
C THR A 485 7.23 6.63 -37.98
N PRO A 486 7.47 5.51 -37.25
CA PRO A 486 7.15 5.44 -35.82
C PRO A 486 7.91 6.44 -34.94
N VAL A 487 9.18 6.70 -35.28
CA VAL A 487 10.12 7.55 -34.50
C VAL A 487 9.72 9.05 -34.48
N ARG A 488 8.58 9.42 -35.08
CA ARG A 488 8.06 10.80 -35.19
C ARG A 488 6.53 10.89 -35.11
N SER A 489 5.89 9.85 -34.57
CA SER A 489 4.46 9.86 -34.22
C SER A 489 4.28 9.97 -32.70
N ALA A 490 3.16 10.53 -32.25
CA ALA A 490 2.80 10.54 -30.83
C ALA A 490 2.48 9.11 -30.34
N ASN A 491 1.53 8.42 -30.99
CA ASN A 491 1.30 6.98 -30.84
C ASN A 491 1.41 6.32 -32.24
N PRO A 492 2.39 5.42 -32.49
CA PRO A 492 2.55 4.76 -33.79
C PRO A 492 2.17 3.29 -33.86
N PHE A 493 1.93 2.63 -32.72
CA PHE A 493 1.80 1.17 -32.63
C PHE A 493 0.49 0.79 -31.94
N SER A 494 -0.03 -0.39 -32.24
CA SER A 494 -1.21 -0.94 -31.55
C SER A 494 -1.36 -2.44 -31.85
N PHE A 495 -1.96 -3.21 -30.95
CA PHE A 495 -2.05 -4.66 -31.07
C PHE A 495 -3.42 -5.11 -31.57
N ILE A 496 -3.46 -5.75 -32.75
CA ILE A 496 -4.72 -6.14 -33.41
C ILE A 496 -4.88 -7.66 -33.33
N GLY A 497 -6.04 -8.12 -32.84
CA GLY A 497 -6.43 -9.53 -32.81
C GLY A 497 -7.70 -9.79 -33.61
N LYS A 498 -7.72 -10.83 -34.46
CA LYS A 498 -8.85 -11.20 -35.34
C LYS A 498 -8.97 -12.71 -35.61
N GLY A 499 -10.13 -13.16 -36.07
CA GLY A 499 -10.52 -14.58 -36.24
C GLY A 499 -11.82 -14.90 -35.51
N ASP A 500 -12.26 -16.17 -35.44
CA ASP A 500 -13.55 -16.48 -34.79
C ASP A 500 -13.49 -16.46 -33.25
N ALA A 501 -12.33 -16.79 -32.68
CA ALA A 501 -12.04 -16.75 -31.25
C ALA A 501 -10.54 -16.51 -31.05
N ALA A 502 -10.09 -15.27 -31.26
CA ALA A 502 -8.69 -14.89 -31.13
C ALA A 502 -8.33 -14.63 -29.66
N GLU A 503 -7.25 -15.25 -29.20
CA GLU A 503 -6.76 -15.14 -27.82
C GLU A 503 -5.23 -14.97 -27.80
N ALA A 504 -4.75 -13.94 -27.10
CA ALA A 504 -3.34 -13.72 -26.81
C ALA A 504 -3.15 -13.59 -25.30
N ALA A 505 -2.26 -14.39 -24.71
CA ALA A 505 -2.09 -14.51 -23.27
C ALA A 505 -0.66 -14.17 -22.80
N VAL A 506 -0.54 -13.67 -21.57
CA VAL A 506 0.73 -13.31 -20.92
C VAL A 506 0.66 -13.51 -19.40
N GLY A 507 1.82 -13.61 -18.76
CA GLY A 507 1.96 -13.68 -17.31
C GLY A 507 2.08 -15.10 -16.74
N TYR A 508 1.87 -15.22 -15.43
CA TYR A 508 2.16 -16.43 -14.65
C TYR A 508 0.99 -16.81 -13.73
N TRP A 509 0.83 -18.11 -13.46
CA TRP A 509 -0.25 -18.67 -12.63
C TRP A 509 -0.36 -18.08 -11.20
N PHE A 510 0.71 -17.45 -10.69
CA PHE A 510 0.80 -16.88 -9.34
C PHE A 510 0.60 -15.35 -9.28
N TRP A 511 0.28 -14.69 -10.39
CA TRP A 511 -0.14 -13.28 -10.39
C TRP A 511 -1.48 -13.15 -9.64
N ARG A 512 -1.60 -12.30 -8.62
CA ARG A 512 -2.84 -12.16 -7.83
C ARG A 512 -2.99 -10.78 -7.22
N ASN A 513 -4.21 -10.45 -6.76
CA ASN A 513 -4.54 -9.16 -6.13
C ASN A 513 -4.10 -7.96 -6.98
N TYR A 514 -4.53 -7.93 -8.24
CA TYR A 514 -4.10 -6.95 -9.24
C TYR A 514 -5.25 -6.24 -9.93
N ARG A 515 -4.96 -5.02 -10.42
CA ARG A 515 -5.74 -4.32 -11.43
C ARG A 515 -5.11 -4.57 -12.80
N LEU A 516 -5.92 -5.05 -13.75
CA LEU A 516 -5.63 -5.02 -15.17
C LEU A 516 -6.34 -3.78 -15.76
N GLN A 517 -5.65 -3.06 -16.63
CA GLN A 517 -6.14 -1.93 -17.40
C GLN A 517 -5.67 -2.08 -18.85
N CYS A 518 -6.51 -1.72 -19.82
CA CYS A 518 -6.18 -1.78 -21.25
C CYS A 518 -7.09 -0.84 -22.04
N ALA A 519 -6.51 -0.10 -22.99
CA ALA A 519 -7.26 0.64 -23.99
C ALA A 519 -7.73 -0.30 -25.10
N VAL A 520 -9.01 -0.29 -25.45
CA VAL A 520 -9.59 -1.16 -26.48
C VAL A 520 -10.44 -0.36 -27.46
N GLN A 521 -10.29 -0.63 -28.75
CA GLN A 521 -11.11 -0.10 -29.83
C GLN A 521 -11.81 -1.24 -30.58
N PRO A 522 -13.14 -1.41 -30.45
CA PRO A 522 -13.89 -2.38 -31.24
C PRO A 522 -13.87 -1.99 -32.74
N LEU A 523 -13.59 -2.94 -33.65
CA LEU A 523 -13.77 -2.73 -35.09
C LEU A 523 -15.10 -3.38 -35.53
N ASP A 524 -15.06 -4.58 -36.11
CA ASP A 524 -16.27 -5.36 -36.46
C ASP A 524 -16.68 -6.38 -35.38
N ALA A 525 -15.80 -6.63 -34.39
CA ALA A 525 -15.90 -7.73 -33.45
C ALA A 525 -17.30 -7.98 -32.86
N PRO A 526 -17.91 -9.17 -33.05
CA PRO A 526 -19.15 -9.55 -32.39
C PRO A 526 -18.95 -9.90 -30.91
N LYS A 527 -17.74 -10.36 -30.54
CA LYS A 527 -17.29 -10.61 -29.17
C LYS A 527 -15.85 -10.12 -28.98
N LEU A 528 -15.58 -9.43 -27.89
CA LEU A 528 -14.23 -9.05 -27.45
C LEU A 528 -14.18 -8.98 -25.93
N GLY A 529 -12.99 -8.91 -25.33
CA GLY A 529 -12.89 -8.84 -23.87
C GLY A 529 -11.53 -9.19 -23.31
N LEU A 530 -11.53 -9.60 -22.04
CA LEU A 530 -10.35 -9.92 -21.25
C LEU A 530 -10.58 -11.21 -20.45
N LYS A 531 -9.58 -12.12 -20.42
CA LYS A 531 -9.48 -13.12 -19.34
C LYS A 531 -8.50 -12.65 -18.29
N PHE A 532 -8.75 -13.01 -17.05
CA PHE A 532 -7.89 -12.69 -15.91
C PHE A 532 -7.98 -13.76 -14.83
N CYS A 533 -6.99 -13.76 -13.94
CA CYS A 533 -6.72 -14.87 -13.03
C CYS A 533 -6.61 -16.23 -13.76
N CYS A 534 -5.98 -16.25 -14.94
CA CYS A 534 -5.77 -17.48 -15.72
C CYS A 534 -4.77 -18.41 -15.02
N PHE A 535 -5.28 -19.31 -14.18
CA PHE A 535 -4.49 -20.28 -13.43
C PHE A 535 -4.08 -21.45 -14.33
N ASP A 536 -5.05 -21.96 -15.09
CA ASP A 536 -4.92 -22.97 -16.15
C ASP A 536 -6.04 -22.79 -17.20
N ASP A 537 -6.24 -23.77 -18.09
CA ASP A 537 -7.25 -23.75 -19.15
C ASP A 537 -8.68 -24.06 -18.66
N GLN A 538 -8.86 -24.36 -17.37
CA GLN A 538 -10.14 -24.73 -16.75
C GLN A 538 -10.56 -23.76 -15.63
N THR A 539 -9.65 -22.90 -15.18
CA THR A 539 -9.85 -22.00 -14.02
C THR A 539 -9.39 -20.57 -14.31
N TYR A 540 -10.34 -19.68 -14.57
CA TYR A 540 -10.14 -18.26 -14.92
C TYR A 540 -11.43 -17.45 -14.78
N TYR A 541 -11.33 -16.12 -14.73
CA TYR A 541 -12.46 -15.22 -14.96
C TYR A 541 -12.42 -14.67 -16.39
N THR A 542 -13.60 -14.34 -16.92
CA THR A 542 -13.75 -13.70 -18.24
C THR A 542 -14.65 -12.48 -18.12
N LEU A 543 -14.18 -11.34 -18.65
CA LEU A 543 -14.98 -10.17 -18.95
C LEU A 543 -15.24 -10.15 -20.45
N GLN A 544 -16.45 -10.50 -20.88
CA GLN A 544 -16.84 -10.64 -22.30
C GLN A 544 -17.84 -9.54 -22.69
N TRP A 545 -17.51 -8.77 -23.71
CA TRP A 545 -18.39 -7.78 -24.33
C TRP A 545 -18.90 -8.31 -25.68
N GLU A 546 -20.18 -8.65 -25.74
CA GLU A 546 -20.78 -9.35 -26.88
C GLU A 546 -22.05 -8.67 -27.44
N LYS A 547 -22.15 -8.60 -28.76
CA LYS A 547 -23.38 -8.18 -29.46
C LYS A 547 -24.44 -9.29 -29.33
N VAL A 548 -25.69 -8.91 -29.10
CA VAL A 548 -26.80 -9.87 -28.97
C VAL A 548 -27.12 -10.45 -30.36
N PRO A 549 -27.00 -11.76 -30.60
CA PRO A 549 -27.24 -12.35 -31.92
C PRO A 549 -28.66 -12.11 -32.41
N GLY A 550 -28.80 -11.63 -33.65
CA GLY A 550 -30.11 -11.38 -34.27
C GLY A 550 -30.89 -10.19 -33.70
N ALA A 551 -30.25 -9.31 -32.92
CA ALA A 551 -30.88 -8.13 -32.34
C ALA A 551 -29.97 -6.89 -32.42
N GLU A 552 -29.70 -6.42 -33.65
CA GLU A 552 -28.80 -5.28 -33.92
C GLU A 552 -29.22 -3.98 -33.23
N ASP A 553 -30.52 -3.78 -32.99
CA ASP A 553 -31.06 -2.62 -32.25
C ASP A 553 -30.84 -2.67 -30.72
N ARG A 554 -30.31 -3.78 -30.18
CA ARG A 554 -30.05 -3.92 -28.74
C ARG A 554 -28.59 -3.60 -28.40
N PRO A 555 -28.32 -2.94 -27.26
CA PRO A 555 -26.95 -2.77 -26.79
C PRO A 555 -26.30 -4.13 -26.54
N ALA A 556 -25.00 -4.21 -26.85
CA ALA A 556 -24.16 -5.33 -26.47
C ALA A 556 -24.20 -5.55 -24.94
N GLN A 557 -23.88 -6.75 -24.48
CA GLN A 557 -23.84 -7.10 -23.06
C GLN A 557 -22.38 -7.19 -22.62
N LEU A 558 -22.07 -6.59 -21.47
CA LEU A 558 -20.80 -6.74 -20.77
C LEU A 558 -21.01 -7.75 -19.64
N ASN A 559 -20.54 -8.97 -19.84
CA ASN A 559 -20.73 -10.13 -18.96
C ASN A 559 -19.44 -10.40 -18.17
N LEU A 560 -19.57 -10.57 -16.86
CA LEU A 560 -18.52 -11.09 -15.99
C LEU A 560 -18.83 -12.56 -15.65
N LEU A 561 -17.95 -13.46 -16.05
CA LEU A 561 -18.07 -14.90 -15.87
C LEU A 561 -16.90 -15.47 -15.07
N ARG A 562 -17.14 -16.58 -14.38
CA ARG A 562 -16.18 -17.38 -13.62
C ARG A 562 -16.20 -18.79 -14.18
N THR A 563 -15.06 -19.28 -14.63
CA THR A 563 -14.84 -20.68 -14.99
C THR A 563 -13.97 -21.32 -13.92
N ALA A 564 -14.41 -22.45 -13.36
CA ALA A 564 -13.68 -23.17 -12.31
C ALA A 564 -13.85 -24.67 -12.50
N ASP A 565 -12.75 -25.43 -12.54
CA ASP A 565 -12.75 -26.84 -12.92
C ASP A 565 -13.53 -27.12 -14.24
N GLY A 566 -13.54 -26.14 -15.16
CA GLY A 566 -14.25 -26.20 -16.44
C GLY A 566 -15.74 -25.82 -16.39
N GLU A 567 -16.33 -25.62 -15.21
CA GLU A 567 -17.73 -25.16 -15.07
C GLU A 567 -17.80 -23.62 -15.14
N GLU A 568 -18.49 -23.10 -16.17
CA GLU A 568 -18.73 -21.66 -16.35
C GLU A 568 -19.99 -21.19 -15.60
N LYS A 569 -19.87 -20.07 -14.87
CA LYS A 569 -20.94 -19.40 -14.14
C LYS A 569 -20.91 -17.90 -14.41
N MET A 570 -22.04 -17.33 -14.83
CA MET A 570 -22.21 -15.87 -14.87
C MET A 570 -22.27 -15.29 -13.46
N LEU A 571 -21.43 -14.29 -13.19
CA LEU A 571 -21.38 -13.55 -11.93
C LEU A 571 -22.20 -12.25 -11.99
N ALA A 572 -22.09 -11.51 -13.09
CA ALA A 572 -22.91 -10.32 -13.36
C ALA A 572 -22.96 -10.01 -14.87
N SER A 573 -23.91 -9.18 -15.28
CA SER A 573 -24.08 -8.69 -16.65
C SER A 573 -24.68 -7.29 -16.64
N THR A 574 -24.30 -6.44 -17.59
CA THR A 574 -24.89 -5.11 -17.79
C THR A 574 -24.93 -4.73 -19.27
N PRO A 575 -26.00 -4.07 -19.77
CA PRO A 575 -26.08 -3.59 -21.15
C PRO A 575 -25.13 -2.41 -21.37
N LEU A 576 -24.32 -2.47 -22.43
CA LEU A 576 -23.33 -1.46 -22.78
C LEU A 576 -23.19 -1.30 -24.31
N PRO A 577 -23.49 -0.12 -24.90
CA PRO A 577 -23.37 0.10 -26.34
C PRO A 577 -21.93 -0.02 -26.85
N GLN A 578 -21.68 -0.96 -27.75
CA GLN A 578 -20.36 -1.17 -28.36
C GLN A 578 -20.22 -0.33 -29.63
N ILE A 579 -19.78 0.92 -29.48
CA ILE A 579 -19.59 1.85 -30.62
C ILE A 579 -18.29 1.50 -31.36
N PRO A 580 -18.34 1.13 -32.65
CA PRO A 580 -17.14 0.85 -33.44
C PRO A 580 -16.20 2.06 -33.52
N ARG A 581 -14.89 1.78 -33.61
CA ARG A 581 -13.82 2.77 -33.79
C ARG A 581 -13.74 3.83 -32.68
N SER A 582 -14.42 3.61 -31.55
CA SER A 582 -14.27 4.40 -30.32
C SER A 582 -13.36 3.68 -29.34
N TRP A 583 -12.45 4.42 -28.71
CA TRP A 583 -11.55 3.87 -27.68
C TRP A 583 -12.25 3.81 -26.31
N TYR A 584 -11.99 2.75 -25.55
CA TYR A 584 -12.47 2.55 -24.19
C TYR A 584 -11.31 2.13 -23.29
N ASP A 585 -11.20 2.75 -22.12
CA ASP A 585 -10.30 2.32 -21.06
C ASP A 585 -11.03 1.26 -20.24
N LEU A 586 -10.72 -0.01 -20.47
CA LEU A 586 -11.28 -1.15 -19.74
C LEU A 586 -10.37 -1.48 -18.56
N SER A 587 -10.89 -1.37 -17.34
CA SER A 587 -10.18 -1.78 -16.13
C SER A 587 -10.97 -2.82 -15.36
N LEU A 588 -10.27 -3.83 -14.84
CA LEU A 588 -10.79 -4.78 -13.88
C LEU A 588 -9.81 -4.93 -12.72
N SER A 589 -10.31 -5.14 -11.51
CA SER A 589 -9.49 -5.46 -10.34
C SER A 589 -10.06 -6.66 -9.60
N GLN A 590 -9.17 -7.57 -9.22
CA GLN A 590 -9.45 -8.68 -8.31
C GLN A 590 -8.66 -8.45 -7.02
N GLN A 591 -9.32 -8.49 -5.87
CA GLN A 591 -8.67 -8.43 -4.56
C GLN A 591 -9.38 -9.40 -3.61
N GLU A 592 -8.75 -10.54 -3.30
CA GLU A 592 -9.28 -11.57 -2.38
C GLU A 592 -10.79 -11.91 -2.60
N GLY A 593 -11.24 -11.90 -3.87
CA GLY A 593 -12.62 -12.19 -4.28
C GLY A 593 -13.54 -11.00 -4.51
N LEU A 594 -13.15 -9.79 -4.09
CA LEU A 594 -13.80 -8.56 -4.60
C LEU A 594 -13.37 -8.35 -6.06
N LEU A 595 -14.34 -8.43 -6.96
CA LEU A 595 -14.21 -8.14 -8.38
C LEU A 595 -14.87 -6.80 -8.68
N GLU A 596 -14.15 -5.90 -9.34
CA GLU A 596 -14.71 -4.65 -9.84
C GLU A 596 -14.31 -4.44 -11.30
N VAL A 597 -15.27 -4.02 -12.12
CA VAL A 597 -15.07 -3.66 -13.53
C VAL A 597 -15.42 -2.19 -13.70
N ARG A 598 -14.48 -1.43 -14.28
CA ARG A 598 -14.64 -0.01 -14.61
C ARG A 598 -14.41 0.23 -16.10
N ILE A 599 -15.12 1.20 -16.66
CA ILE A 599 -14.80 1.73 -18.01
C ILE A 599 -14.70 3.25 -17.95
N GLY A 600 -13.58 3.80 -18.44
CA GLY A 600 -13.28 5.22 -18.35
C GLY A 600 -13.30 5.74 -16.90
N GLY A 601 -12.89 4.89 -15.95
CA GLY A 601 -12.94 5.16 -14.50
C GLY A 601 -14.29 4.94 -13.80
N ASN A 602 -15.41 4.80 -14.52
CA ASN A 602 -16.73 4.54 -13.92
C ASN A 602 -16.89 3.05 -13.58
N THR A 603 -17.20 2.70 -12.31
CA THR A 603 -17.57 1.32 -11.94
C THR A 603 -18.90 0.92 -12.58
N LEU A 604 -18.88 -0.15 -13.38
CA LEU A 604 -20.07 -0.71 -14.03
C LEU A 604 -20.56 -1.98 -13.34
N LEU A 605 -19.64 -2.84 -12.87
CA LEU A 605 -19.95 -4.07 -12.15
C LEU A 605 -19.08 -4.14 -10.90
N ARG A 606 -19.67 -4.56 -9.77
CA ARG A 606 -18.95 -4.99 -8.57
C ARG A 606 -19.60 -6.27 -8.07
N VAL A 607 -18.80 -7.31 -7.86
CA VAL A 607 -19.24 -8.62 -7.37
C VAL A 607 -18.25 -9.10 -6.31
N ILE A 608 -18.75 -9.84 -5.32
CA ILE A 608 -17.90 -10.57 -4.39
C ILE A 608 -18.09 -12.06 -4.68
N ASP A 609 -17.04 -12.74 -5.14
CA ASP A 609 -17.03 -14.19 -5.28
C ASP A 609 -16.71 -14.84 -3.91
N PRO A 610 -17.62 -15.62 -3.31
CA PRO A 610 -17.36 -16.31 -2.04
C PRO A 610 -16.39 -17.50 -2.17
N GLN A 611 -16.07 -17.94 -3.40
CA GLN A 611 -15.08 -18.98 -3.67
C GLN A 611 -14.05 -18.49 -4.70
N PRO A 612 -13.27 -17.44 -4.36
CA PRO A 612 -12.46 -16.73 -5.34
C PRO A 612 -11.33 -17.58 -5.92
N LEU A 613 -10.97 -17.28 -7.16
CA LEU A 613 -9.79 -17.85 -7.79
C LEU A 613 -8.49 -17.27 -7.20
N LEU A 614 -7.46 -18.11 -7.13
CA LEU A 614 -6.14 -17.82 -6.54
C LEU A 614 -5.45 -16.60 -7.15
N GLY A 615 -5.64 -16.43 -8.45
CA GLY A 615 -4.81 -15.61 -9.32
C GLY A 615 -4.46 -16.37 -10.61
N GLY A 616 -3.69 -15.71 -11.47
CA GLY A 616 -3.22 -16.23 -12.74
C GLY A 616 -2.92 -15.11 -13.74
N GLY A 617 -2.44 -15.50 -14.92
CA GLY A 617 -2.12 -14.57 -16.01
C GLY A 617 -3.35 -13.86 -16.58
N ILE A 618 -3.15 -13.14 -17.68
CA ILE A 618 -4.21 -12.43 -18.40
C ILE A 618 -4.27 -12.88 -19.86
N ALA A 619 -5.39 -12.64 -20.53
CA ALA A 619 -5.49 -12.75 -21.98
C ALA A 619 -6.39 -11.67 -22.60
N LEU A 620 -6.05 -11.23 -23.81
CA LEU A 620 -6.88 -10.36 -24.65
C LEU A 620 -7.74 -11.24 -25.57
N LEU A 621 -9.02 -10.91 -25.68
CA LEU A 621 -10.01 -11.67 -26.47
C LEU A 621 -10.58 -10.82 -27.59
N SER A 622 -10.62 -11.36 -28.81
CA SER A 622 -11.23 -10.72 -29.97
C SER A 622 -11.90 -11.74 -30.89
N SER A 623 -12.83 -11.28 -31.72
CA SER A 623 -13.42 -12.08 -32.81
C SER A 623 -13.77 -11.18 -33.99
N GLY A 624 -14.10 -11.74 -35.17
CA GLY A 624 -14.46 -10.98 -36.37
C GLY A 624 -13.33 -10.88 -37.41
N ASN A 625 -13.62 -10.22 -38.54
CA ASN A 625 -12.71 -10.11 -39.67
C ASN A 625 -11.71 -8.95 -39.51
N GLU A 626 -12.18 -7.80 -38.99
CA GLU A 626 -11.32 -6.68 -38.59
C GLU A 626 -10.85 -6.86 -37.14
N GLY A 627 -11.73 -7.37 -36.26
CA GLY A 627 -11.42 -7.70 -34.89
C GLY A 627 -11.59 -6.52 -33.92
N ALA A 628 -10.60 -6.37 -33.04
CA ALA A 628 -10.47 -5.28 -32.10
C ALA A 628 -8.99 -4.91 -31.95
N ILE A 629 -8.74 -3.64 -31.65
CA ILE A 629 -7.41 -3.09 -31.37
C ILE A 629 -7.25 -2.93 -29.86
N PHE A 630 -6.08 -3.29 -29.34
CA PHE A 630 -5.68 -3.18 -27.94
C PHE A 630 -4.43 -2.32 -27.84
N ASP A 631 -4.35 -1.52 -26.79
CA ASP A 631 -3.22 -0.65 -26.47
C ASP A 631 -3.11 -0.45 -24.94
N ASP A 632 -2.01 0.17 -24.48
CA ASP A 632 -1.79 0.61 -23.10
C ASP A 632 -2.11 -0.47 -22.02
N VAL A 633 -1.69 -1.73 -22.23
CA VAL A 633 -1.95 -2.80 -21.27
C VAL A 633 -1.11 -2.58 -20.02
N LYS A 634 -1.74 -2.52 -18.85
CA LYS A 634 -1.09 -2.30 -17.55
C LYS A 634 -1.65 -3.28 -16.52
N VAL A 635 -0.78 -4.02 -15.82
CA VAL A 635 -1.14 -4.86 -14.67
C VAL A 635 -0.34 -4.39 -13.46
N THR A 636 -1.05 -3.89 -12.46
CA THR A 636 -0.49 -3.29 -11.23
C THR A 636 -1.12 -3.92 -9.99
N PRO A 637 -0.51 -3.83 -8.80
CA PRO A 637 -1.12 -4.33 -7.58
C PRO A 637 -2.43 -3.58 -7.29
N CYS A 638 -3.41 -4.24 -6.68
CA CYS A 638 -4.59 -3.55 -6.17
C CYS A 638 -4.17 -2.50 -5.14
N ASP A 639 -4.51 -1.24 -5.45
CA ASP A 639 -4.12 -0.05 -4.69
C ASP A 639 -5.32 0.61 -3.99
N SER A 640 -6.52 0.01 -4.10
CA SER A 640 -7.76 0.55 -3.53
C SER A 640 -8.74 -0.55 -3.14
N LEU A 641 -9.24 -0.48 -1.91
CA LEU A 641 -10.39 -1.25 -1.41
C LEU A 641 -11.52 -0.28 -1.05
N ARG A 642 -12.77 -0.64 -1.39
CA ARG A 642 -13.98 0.12 -1.04
C ARG A 642 -15.10 -0.84 -0.63
N LEU A 643 -15.56 -0.72 0.61
CA LEU A 643 -16.59 -1.53 1.24
C LEU A 643 -17.80 -0.63 1.56
N PRO A 644 -18.90 -0.71 0.79
CA PRO A 644 -20.15 -0.09 1.17
C PRO A 644 -20.81 -0.92 2.28
N CYS A 645 -21.25 -0.25 3.34
CA CYS A 645 -21.78 -0.86 4.56
C CYS A 645 -23.15 -0.27 5.02
N PRO A 646 -24.07 0.15 4.11
CA PRO A 646 -25.26 0.91 4.50
C PRO A 646 -26.20 0.18 5.46
N ASP A 647 -26.23 -1.16 5.40
CA ASP A 647 -27.02 -2.04 6.26
C ASP A 647 -26.14 -2.82 7.26
N GLY A 648 -24.87 -2.41 7.43
CA GLY A 648 -23.84 -3.13 8.17
C GLY A 648 -22.74 -3.73 7.27
N LEU A 649 -21.80 -4.46 7.88
CA LEU A 649 -20.77 -5.20 7.14
C LEU A 649 -21.40 -6.38 6.36
N PRO A 650 -20.91 -6.70 5.15
CA PRO A 650 -21.29 -7.94 4.45
C PRO A 650 -21.02 -9.20 5.31
N GLU A 651 -21.75 -10.28 5.09
CA GLU A 651 -21.50 -11.55 5.81
C GLU A 651 -20.24 -12.29 5.28
N ASP A 652 -19.46 -12.86 6.20
CA ASP A 652 -18.34 -13.81 6.01
C ASP A 652 -17.43 -13.64 4.77
N LEU A 653 -16.50 -12.68 4.83
CA LEU A 653 -15.44 -12.49 3.83
C LEU A 653 -14.03 -12.62 4.46
N PRO A 654 -13.54 -13.86 4.72
CA PRO A 654 -12.48 -14.15 5.68
C PRO A 654 -11.07 -13.63 5.33
N LEU A 655 -10.89 -12.99 4.17
CA LEU A 655 -9.62 -12.43 3.71
C LEU A 655 -9.69 -10.92 3.40
N LEU A 656 -10.89 -10.35 3.26
CA LEU A 656 -11.09 -8.94 2.89
C LEU A 656 -11.08 -8.00 4.09
N TRP A 657 -11.56 -8.46 5.25
CA TRP A 657 -11.56 -7.72 6.51
C TRP A 657 -11.65 -8.68 7.71
N GLN A 658 -11.32 -8.19 8.90
CA GLN A 658 -11.52 -8.89 10.18
C GLN A 658 -12.18 -7.93 11.17
N TYR A 659 -13.32 -8.33 11.74
CA TYR A 659 -14.08 -7.55 12.71
C TYR A 659 -13.95 -8.13 14.12
N GLU A 660 -13.74 -7.28 15.11
CA GLU A 660 -13.64 -7.65 16.53
C GLU A 660 -14.41 -6.66 17.42
N LYS A 661 -15.15 -7.17 18.40
CA LYS A 661 -15.84 -6.38 19.46
C LYS A 661 -15.20 -6.71 20.81
N ASN A 662 -14.46 -5.76 21.37
CA ASN A 662 -13.81 -5.89 22.68
C ASN A 662 -14.45 -4.93 23.69
N THR A 663 -14.90 -5.43 24.85
CA THR A 663 -15.48 -4.61 25.93
C THR A 663 -14.65 -4.79 27.21
N PRO A 664 -13.92 -3.75 27.67
CA PRO A 664 -13.22 -3.74 28.94
C PRO A 664 -14.17 -3.96 30.13
N PRO A 665 -13.71 -4.61 31.21
CA PRO A 665 -14.34 -4.43 32.50
C PRO A 665 -14.22 -2.95 32.91
N ALA A 666 -15.33 -2.32 33.28
CA ALA A 666 -15.34 -0.96 33.80
C ALA A 666 -14.46 -0.85 35.05
N THR A 667 -13.67 0.21 35.17
CA THR A 667 -13.08 0.59 36.46
C THR A 667 -14.17 1.25 37.33
N PRO A 668 -14.07 1.19 38.67
CA PRO A 668 -15.14 1.69 39.56
C PRO A 668 -15.57 3.14 39.31
N ASP A 669 -14.68 3.97 38.77
CA ASP A 669 -14.86 5.42 38.56
C ASP A 669 -15.05 5.81 37.07
N ALA A 670 -15.15 4.86 36.14
CA ALA A 670 -15.33 5.16 34.71
C ALA A 670 -16.27 4.18 33.98
N GLU A 671 -17.24 4.74 33.25
CA GLU A 671 -18.07 4.00 32.29
C GLU A 671 -17.18 3.28 31.26
N ALA A 672 -17.44 2.00 31.01
CA ALA A 672 -16.71 1.23 30.01
C ALA A 672 -17.05 1.70 28.59
N LEU A 673 -16.05 1.69 27.72
CA LEU A 673 -16.21 1.91 26.28
C LEU A 673 -16.07 0.57 25.55
N THR A 674 -17.07 0.18 24.78
CA THR A 674 -16.95 -0.93 23.82
C THR A 674 -16.14 -0.45 22.62
N CYS A 675 -15.14 -1.24 22.22
CA CYS A 675 -14.34 -1.00 21.02
C CYS A 675 -14.78 -1.96 19.90
N HIS A 676 -15.31 -1.38 18.83
CA HIS A 676 -15.55 -2.06 17.56
C HIS A 676 -14.35 -1.81 16.66
N SER A 677 -13.61 -2.85 16.27
CA SER A 677 -12.44 -2.77 15.39
C SER A 677 -12.70 -3.49 14.08
N LEU A 678 -12.39 -2.84 12.97
CA LEU A 678 -12.33 -3.45 11.64
C LEU A 678 -10.91 -3.30 11.07
N TRP A 679 -10.28 -4.42 10.78
CA TRP A 679 -8.99 -4.49 10.11
C TRP A 679 -9.18 -4.76 8.62
N LEU A 680 -8.38 -4.10 7.77
CA LEU A 680 -8.35 -4.30 6.32
C LEU A 680 -6.99 -4.94 5.95
N PRO A 681 -6.91 -6.27 5.73
CA PRO A 681 -5.66 -6.98 5.48
C PRO A 681 -4.92 -6.56 4.21
N GLN A 682 -5.63 -5.99 3.24
CA GLN A 682 -5.12 -5.46 1.96
C GLN A 682 -5.98 -4.26 1.53
N PRO A 683 -5.47 -3.32 0.72
CA PRO A 683 -4.08 -3.24 0.26
C PRO A 683 -3.12 -2.76 1.36
N GLU A 684 -1.92 -3.34 1.40
CA GLU A 684 -0.84 -2.85 2.27
C GLU A 684 -0.15 -1.63 1.62
N LEU A 685 -0.38 -0.44 2.18
CA LEU A 685 0.02 0.83 1.55
C LEU A 685 0.95 1.66 2.44
N ALA A 686 1.94 2.30 1.81
CA ALA A 686 2.79 3.30 2.47
C ALA A 686 2.18 4.70 2.38
N ASN A 687 1.67 5.10 1.22
CA ASN A 687 0.92 6.33 1.07
C ASN A 687 -0.54 5.96 0.86
N ALA A 688 -1.44 6.45 1.69
CA ALA A 688 -2.85 6.07 1.64
C ALA A 688 -3.78 7.15 2.17
N GLU A 689 -5.00 7.15 1.66
CA GLU A 689 -6.17 7.72 2.30
C GLU A 689 -7.02 6.57 2.83
N LEU A 690 -7.24 6.53 4.15
CA LEU A 690 -8.33 5.79 4.76
C LEU A 690 -9.47 6.78 5.02
N ARG A 691 -10.66 6.48 4.51
CA ARG A 691 -11.88 7.28 4.67
C ARG A 691 -13.02 6.40 5.19
N VAL A 692 -13.82 6.96 6.10
CA VAL A 692 -15.01 6.32 6.67
C VAL A 692 -16.15 7.33 6.70
N GLU A 693 -17.34 6.94 6.25
CA GLU A 693 -18.57 7.69 6.47
C GLU A 693 -19.23 7.26 7.78
N PHE A 694 -19.57 8.23 8.64
CA PHE A 694 -20.35 8.02 9.86
C PHE A 694 -21.69 8.76 9.76
N ALA A 695 -22.74 8.20 10.37
CA ALA A 695 -24.04 8.85 10.51
C ALA A 695 -24.05 9.86 11.67
N ALA A 696 -23.24 9.64 12.71
CA ALA A 696 -23.12 10.51 13.87
C ALA A 696 -21.68 10.99 14.15
N LEU A 697 -21.56 12.02 14.97
CA LEU A 697 -20.30 12.42 15.62
C LEU A 697 -20.20 11.76 17.00
N PRO A 698 -18.97 11.49 17.52
CA PRO A 698 -18.80 10.88 18.83
C PRO A 698 -19.38 11.77 19.94
N GLN A 699 -20.07 11.15 20.88
CA GLN A 699 -20.63 11.81 22.06
C GLN A 699 -19.74 11.59 23.29
N LYS A 700 -20.24 11.96 24.48
CA LYS A 700 -19.63 11.77 25.81
C LYS A 700 -18.52 10.70 25.89
N ARG A 701 -17.24 11.10 25.90
CA ARG A 701 -16.04 10.23 25.99
C ARG A 701 -15.82 9.23 24.84
N GLU A 702 -16.73 9.16 23.88
CA GLU A 702 -16.57 8.37 22.66
C GLU A 702 -15.47 8.97 21.76
N ARG A 703 -14.88 8.11 20.94
CA ARG A 703 -13.88 8.50 19.94
C ARG A 703 -13.87 7.54 18.76
N TYR A 704 -13.48 8.05 17.59
CA TYR A 704 -13.20 7.24 16.41
C TYR A 704 -11.70 7.31 16.11
N GLU A 705 -11.09 6.18 15.75
CA GLU A 705 -9.69 6.08 15.32
C GLU A 705 -9.64 5.50 13.90
N LEU A 706 -8.97 6.21 12.99
CA LEU A 706 -8.61 5.72 11.65
C LEU A 706 -7.11 5.46 11.66
N SER A 707 -6.65 4.30 11.22
CA SER A 707 -5.25 3.86 11.27
C SER A 707 -4.70 3.44 9.90
N LEU A 708 -3.45 3.80 9.63
CA LEU A 708 -2.68 3.44 8.44
C LEU A 708 -1.26 2.97 8.82
N ARG A 709 -0.65 2.21 7.89
CA ARG A 709 0.67 1.57 8.06
C ARG A 709 0.74 0.65 9.28
N HIS A 710 -0.36 -0.01 9.66
CA HIS A 710 -0.32 -0.94 10.80
C HIS A 710 0.49 -2.19 10.45
N ASN A 711 1.50 -2.50 11.26
CA ASN A 711 2.41 -3.64 11.07
C ASN A 711 2.56 -4.52 12.33
N GLY A 712 1.53 -4.55 13.18
CA GLY A 712 1.53 -5.32 14.44
C GLY A 712 2.27 -4.65 15.61
N ILE A 713 3.26 -3.79 15.34
CA ILE A 713 4.02 -3.07 16.38
C ILE A 713 3.94 -1.55 16.29
N GLN A 714 3.59 -0.98 15.13
CA GLN A 714 3.50 0.47 14.91
C GLN A 714 2.28 0.79 14.04
N GLU A 715 1.72 1.99 14.18
CA GLU A 715 0.72 2.58 13.30
C GLU A 715 0.73 4.11 13.34
N ILE A 716 0.28 4.76 12.25
CA ILE A 716 -0.13 6.17 12.25
C ILE A 716 -1.64 6.20 12.37
N LEU A 717 -2.16 6.88 13.38
CA LEU A 717 -3.60 6.99 13.61
C LEU A 717 -4.07 8.44 13.68
N PHE A 718 -5.27 8.67 13.17
CA PHE A 718 -6.06 9.87 13.37
C PHE A 718 -7.14 9.56 14.39
N GLN A 719 -7.09 10.26 15.52
CA GLN A 719 -8.12 10.19 16.55
C GLN A 719 -9.03 11.42 16.44
N PHE A 720 -10.35 11.18 16.44
CA PHE A 720 -11.36 12.21 16.53
C PHE A 720 -12.28 11.92 17.72
N ALA A 721 -12.29 12.80 18.72
CA ALA A 721 -12.91 12.56 20.02
C ALA A 721 -13.75 13.75 20.50
N LYS A 722 -14.76 13.48 21.33
CA LYS A 722 -15.48 14.53 22.07
C LYS A 722 -14.61 15.00 23.24
N ALA A 723 -14.28 16.28 23.32
CA ALA A 723 -13.49 16.81 24.44
C ALA A 723 -14.29 16.70 25.75
N GLN A 724 -13.64 16.26 26.83
CA GLN A 724 -14.31 16.07 28.12
C GLN A 724 -14.75 17.43 28.68
N ASP A 725 -16.02 17.51 29.06
CA ASP A 725 -16.69 18.71 29.63
C ASP A 725 -16.67 19.97 28.73
N SER A 726 -16.51 19.79 27.41
CA SER A 726 -16.54 20.87 26.40
C SER A 726 -17.49 20.56 25.23
N ALA A 727 -17.97 21.62 24.57
CA ALA A 727 -18.70 21.48 23.30
C ALA A 727 -17.78 21.13 22.11
N ALA A 728 -16.47 21.39 22.25
CA ALA A 728 -15.47 21.17 21.22
C ALA A 728 -15.16 19.68 20.98
N TYR A 729 -14.56 19.41 19.82
CA TYR A 729 -13.99 18.13 19.44
C TYR A 729 -12.47 18.25 19.38
N GLN A 730 -11.77 17.17 19.70
CA GLN A 730 -10.32 17.09 19.57
C GLN A 730 -9.95 16.20 18.38
N ALA A 731 -9.08 16.71 17.53
CA ALA A 731 -8.53 16.03 16.37
C ALA A 731 -7.02 15.85 16.57
N ALA A 732 -6.50 14.63 16.48
CA ALA A 732 -5.08 14.35 16.70
C ALA A 732 -4.49 13.33 15.71
N VAL A 733 -3.31 13.63 15.17
CA VAL A 733 -2.45 12.65 14.49
C VAL A 733 -1.45 12.10 15.51
N ILE A 734 -1.45 10.79 15.68
CA ILE A 734 -0.69 10.08 16.71
C ILE A 734 0.13 8.97 16.04
N LEU A 735 1.39 8.86 16.44
CA LEU A 735 2.24 7.69 16.16
C LEU A 735 2.14 6.74 17.36
N ARG A 736 1.52 5.58 17.17
CA ARG A 736 1.46 4.52 18.17
C ARG A 736 2.59 3.53 17.89
N GLN A 737 3.48 3.31 18.85
CA GLN A 737 4.60 2.36 18.75
C GLN A 737 4.65 1.50 20.01
N LEU A 738 4.61 0.17 19.83
CA LEU A 738 4.48 -0.82 20.90
C LEU A 738 3.28 -0.55 21.84
N GLY A 739 2.23 0.08 21.29
CA GLY A 739 1.04 0.52 22.00
C GLY A 739 1.22 1.75 22.91
N ARG A 740 2.37 2.43 22.85
CA ARG A 740 2.56 3.78 23.41
C ARG A 740 2.19 4.83 22.36
N ASP A 741 1.35 5.77 22.75
CA ASP A 741 0.89 6.87 21.88
C ASP A 741 1.81 8.09 22.00
N THR A 742 2.29 8.57 20.85
CA THR A 742 3.02 9.83 20.71
C THR A 742 2.18 10.77 19.84
N VAL A 743 1.55 11.76 20.47
CA VAL A 743 0.79 12.79 19.74
C VAL A 743 1.76 13.64 18.92
N LEU A 744 1.66 13.53 17.59
CA LEU A 744 2.50 14.29 16.66
C LEU A 744 1.91 15.67 16.36
N SER A 745 0.59 15.76 16.39
CA SER A 745 -0.17 16.99 16.15
C SER A 745 -1.55 16.84 16.75
N SER A 746 -2.07 17.89 17.38
CA SER A 746 -3.44 17.95 17.89
C SER A 746 -4.01 19.36 17.75
N ALA A 747 -5.32 19.43 17.55
CA ALA A 747 -6.07 20.67 17.48
C ALA A 747 -7.47 20.49 18.06
N ASP A 748 -7.96 21.52 18.75
CA ASP A 748 -9.37 21.63 19.13
C ASP A 748 -10.15 22.24 17.96
N CYS A 749 -11.31 21.69 17.67
CA CYS A 749 -12.17 22.10 16.57
C CYS A 749 -13.64 22.18 17.01
N GLN A 750 -14.42 23.01 16.31
CA GLN A 750 -15.87 23.04 16.47
C GLN A 750 -16.50 21.81 15.84
N ALA A 751 -17.79 21.55 16.14
CA ALA A 751 -18.53 20.48 15.50
C ALA A 751 -18.46 20.62 13.96
N PRO A 752 -17.95 19.61 13.22
CA PRO A 752 -17.97 19.63 11.77
C PRO A 752 -19.40 19.75 11.24
N THR A 753 -19.56 20.41 10.09
CA THR A 753 -20.86 20.43 9.38
C THR A 753 -21.00 19.16 8.55
N ALA A 754 -22.14 18.47 8.63
CA ALA A 754 -22.40 17.26 7.87
C ALA A 754 -22.52 17.54 6.36
N GLY A 755 -21.89 16.72 5.52
CA GLY A 755 -21.97 16.79 4.07
C GLY A 755 -23.00 15.80 3.57
N ASN A 756 -24.09 16.29 2.96
CA ASN A 756 -25.25 15.47 2.55
C ASN A 756 -25.85 14.62 3.70
N GLY A 757 -25.72 15.09 4.95
CA GLY A 757 -26.20 14.37 6.14
C GLY A 757 -25.21 13.37 6.75
N LEU A 758 -24.01 13.21 6.18
CA LEU A 758 -22.98 12.29 6.67
C LEU A 758 -21.69 13.02 7.09
N TYR A 759 -20.89 12.34 7.91
CA TYR A 759 -19.56 12.80 8.32
C TYR A 759 -18.49 11.89 7.69
N ARG A 760 -17.82 12.38 6.62
CA ARG A 760 -16.63 11.72 6.06
C ARG A 760 -15.40 12.08 6.87
N LEU A 761 -14.97 11.21 7.78
CA LEU A 761 -13.64 11.32 8.38
C LEU A 761 -12.62 10.64 7.48
N ALA A 762 -11.42 11.22 7.39
CA ALA A 762 -10.31 10.60 6.67
C ALA A 762 -8.98 10.86 7.37
N LEU A 763 -8.10 9.85 7.31
CA LEU A 763 -6.67 9.96 7.57
C LEU A 763 -5.94 9.82 6.23
N GLN A 764 -5.17 10.84 5.87
CA GLN A 764 -4.29 10.83 4.72
C GLN A 764 -2.83 10.76 5.17
N VAL A 765 -2.03 9.93 4.51
CA VAL A 765 -0.57 9.79 4.69
C VAL A 765 0.10 9.89 3.32
N ARG A 766 1.01 10.85 3.15
CA ARG A 766 1.77 11.06 1.90
C ARG A 766 3.22 11.37 2.22
N GLY A 767 4.12 10.41 1.95
CA GLY A 767 5.54 10.49 2.28
C GLY A 767 5.77 10.53 3.79
N SER A 768 6.33 11.64 4.26
CA SER A 768 6.57 11.94 5.68
C SER A 768 5.54 12.90 6.29
N ASP A 769 4.43 13.15 5.60
CA ASP A 769 3.31 13.97 6.07
C ASP A 769 2.07 13.11 6.35
N ALA A 770 1.30 13.45 7.40
CA ALA A 770 -0.03 12.90 7.65
C ALA A 770 -1.00 13.95 8.18
N TRP A 771 -2.28 13.83 7.84
CA TRP A 771 -3.32 14.71 8.33
C TRP A 771 -4.66 14.01 8.50
N GLY A 772 -5.43 14.49 9.48
CA GLY A 772 -6.81 14.12 9.69
C GLY A 772 -7.74 15.17 9.11
N SER A 773 -8.82 14.76 8.45
CA SER A 773 -9.80 15.65 7.84
C SER A 773 -11.24 15.19 8.07
N CYS A 774 -12.19 16.14 8.02
CA CYS A 774 -13.61 15.87 8.00
C CYS A 774 -14.26 16.63 6.84
N ASN A 775 -15.01 15.93 5.98
CA ASN A 775 -15.70 16.50 4.82
C ASN A 775 -14.78 17.37 3.91
N GLY A 776 -13.49 17.01 3.82
CA GLY A 776 -12.46 17.72 3.06
C GLY A 776 -11.73 18.85 3.80
N GLN A 777 -12.21 19.28 4.97
CA GLN A 777 -11.52 20.24 5.82
C GLN A 777 -10.44 19.55 6.66
N THR A 778 -9.19 19.99 6.56
CA THR A 778 -8.09 19.48 7.40
C THR A 778 -8.28 19.97 8.84
N LEU A 779 -8.32 19.02 9.79
CA LEU A 779 -8.51 19.29 11.22
C LEU A 779 -7.18 19.32 11.99
N CYS A 780 -6.26 18.41 11.67
CA CYS A 780 -4.93 18.34 12.27
C CYS A 780 -3.89 17.82 11.26
N TYR A 781 -2.65 18.31 11.35
CA TYR A 781 -1.58 18.01 10.38
C TYR A 781 -0.24 17.79 11.08
N ALA A 782 0.46 16.72 10.72
CA ALA A 782 1.79 16.36 11.19
C ALA A 782 2.76 16.17 10.00
N ALA A 783 4.02 16.56 10.19
CA ALA A 783 5.11 16.35 9.25
C ALA A 783 6.31 15.70 9.95
N GLY A 784 7.25 15.16 9.17
CA GLY A 784 8.45 14.51 9.72
C GLY A 784 8.17 13.13 10.30
N LEU A 785 7.16 12.42 9.79
CA LEU A 785 6.92 11.03 10.14
C LEU A 785 8.19 10.18 9.92
N PRO A 786 8.45 9.18 10.78
CA PRO A 786 9.50 8.22 10.51
C PRO A 786 9.23 7.46 9.19
N SER A 787 10.30 6.95 8.58
CA SER A 787 10.15 6.00 7.48
C SER A 787 9.52 4.72 8.01
N LEU A 788 8.25 4.49 7.67
CA LEU A 788 7.49 3.32 8.07
C LEU A 788 7.23 2.47 6.82
N ALA A 789 7.32 1.16 7.00
CA ALA A 789 6.95 0.21 5.96
C ALA A 789 5.46 0.35 5.57
N PRO A 790 5.06 -0.14 4.38
CA PRO A 790 3.65 -0.39 4.09
C PRO A 790 3.01 -1.25 5.20
N GLY A 791 1.71 -1.08 5.40
CA GLY A 791 0.97 -1.89 6.36
C GLY A 791 -0.53 -1.78 6.16
N GLN A 792 -1.26 -2.49 7.02
CA GLN A 792 -2.72 -2.56 6.99
C GLN A 792 -3.38 -1.21 7.35
N ALA A 793 -4.65 -1.09 6.99
CA ALA A 793 -5.53 -0.05 7.48
C ALA A 793 -6.48 -0.61 8.56
N ALA A 794 -6.91 0.23 9.49
CA ALA A 794 -7.90 -0.16 10.50
C ALA A 794 -8.84 0.99 10.87
N VAL A 795 -10.09 0.64 11.18
CA VAL A 795 -11.11 1.56 11.71
C VAL A 795 -11.47 1.08 13.10
N ARG A 796 -11.52 1.98 14.09
CA ARG A 796 -11.96 1.68 15.45
C ARG A 796 -12.98 2.70 15.93
N GLN A 797 -14.07 2.21 16.49
CA GLN A 797 -15.14 3.02 17.06
C GLN A 797 -15.32 2.65 18.53
N PHE A 798 -15.10 3.63 19.40
CA PHE A 798 -15.23 3.49 20.85
C PHE A 798 -16.55 4.16 21.28
N THR A 799 -17.56 3.35 21.57
CA THR A 799 -18.88 3.78 22.05
C THR A 799 -19.04 3.50 23.53
N LEU A 800 -19.92 4.22 24.22
CA LEU A 800 -20.36 3.80 25.55
C LEU A 800 -21.01 2.42 25.48
N THR A 801 -20.89 1.61 26.53
CA THR A 801 -21.43 0.25 26.58
C THR A 801 -22.95 0.19 26.40
N ASP A 802 -23.37 0.07 25.15
CA ASP A 802 -24.64 -0.49 24.71
C ASP A 802 -24.40 -1.39 23.49
N ASP A 803 -25.34 -2.28 23.18
CA ASP A 803 -25.18 -3.28 22.11
C ASP A 803 -25.42 -2.70 20.70
N ARG A 804 -25.17 -1.40 20.49
CA ARG A 804 -25.30 -0.78 19.16
C ARG A 804 -24.22 -1.32 18.21
N PRO A 805 -24.57 -1.63 16.95
CA PRO A 805 -23.58 -1.84 15.91
C PRO A 805 -22.87 -0.53 15.55
N PRO A 806 -21.67 -0.57 14.94
CA PRO A 806 -21.00 0.61 14.41
C PRO A 806 -21.80 1.21 13.23
N ASP A 807 -21.78 2.53 13.08
CA ASP A 807 -22.58 3.29 12.10
C ASP A 807 -21.79 3.65 10.82
N TRP A 808 -20.93 2.74 10.35
CA TRP A 808 -20.10 2.94 9.17
C TRP A 808 -20.91 2.82 7.86
N GLY A 809 -20.98 3.88 7.06
CA GLY A 809 -21.73 3.91 5.78
C GLY A 809 -20.93 3.40 4.57
N GLU A 810 -19.73 3.93 4.35
CA GLU A 810 -18.74 3.42 3.39
C GLU A 810 -17.35 3.49 4.03
N ILE A 811 -16.54 2.46 3.84
CA ILE A 811 -15.13 2.41 4.23
C ILE A 811 -14.28 2.26 2.97
N SER A 812 -13.33 3.15 2.75
CA SER A 812 -12.39 3.06 1.62
C SER A 812 -10.95 3.28 2.05
N CYS A 813 -10.05 2.40 1.64
CA CYS A 813 -8.60 2.57 1.75
C CYS A 813 -8.03 2.61 0.33
N ALA A 814 -7.37 3.70 -0.05
CA ALA A 814 -6.79 3.85 -1.39
C ALA A 814 -5.40 4.48 -1.33
N LEU A 815 -4.55 4.17 -2.32
CA LEU A 815 -3.26 4.81 -2.53
C LEU A 815 -3.43 6.32 -2.63
N GLN A 816 -2.70 7.04 -1.77
CA GLN A 816 -2.55 8.49 -1.89
C GLN A 816 -1.29 8.74 -2.73
N PRO A 817 -1.40 9.00 -4.04
CA PRO A 817 -0.22 9.15 -4.89
C PRO A 817 0.66 10.33 -4.43
N PRO A 818 1.98 10.27 -4.67
CA PRO A 818 2.81 11.47 -4.58
C PRO A 818 2.29 12.53 -5.58
N LEU A 819 2.52 13.81 -5.28
CA LEU A 819 2.22 14.87 -6.24
C LEU A 819 3.11 14.70 -7.48
N ALA A 820 2.51 14.85 -8.67
CA ALA A 820 3.17 14.63 -9.95
C ALA A 820 3.58 15.96 -10.61
N PRO A 821 4.63 15.99 -11.46
CA PRO A 821 4.95 17.17 -12.25
C PRO A 821 3.78 17.51 -13.21
N PRO A 822 3.41 18.79 -13.38
CA PRO A 822 2.26 19.19 -14.20
C PRO A 822 2.46 19.09 -15.72
N LEU A 823 3.63 18.64 -16.16
CA LEU A 823 4.02 18.53 -17.55
C LEU A 823 4.84 17.25 -17.75
N GLU A 824 4.23 16.28 -18.41
CA GLU A 824 4.99 15.21 -19.07
C GLU A 824 5.49 15.74 -20.41
N ARG A 825 6.80 15.96 -20.50
CA ARG A 825 7.45 16.40 -21.74
C ARG A 825 7.68 15.23 -22.66
N VAL A 826 7.14 15.30 -23.87
CA VAL A 826 7.42 14.30 -24.91
C VAL A 826 8.89 14.39 -25.30
N SER A 827 9.68 13.40 -24.86
CA SER A 827 11.13 13.32 -25.02
C SER A 827 11.58 13.37 -26.48
N MET A 828 10.79 12.76 -27.39
CA MET A 828 11.00 12.76 -28.83
C MET A 828 11.06 14.19 -29.43
N PHE A 829 10.37 15.16 -28.81
CA PHE A 829 10.22 16.52 -29.33
C PHE A 829 11.07 17.57 -28.59
N THR A 830 11.89 17.19 -27.60
CA THR A 830 12.65 18.18 -26.78
C THR A 830 13.81 18.85 -27.53
N HIS A 831 14.26 18.22 -28.62
CA HIS A 831 15.37 18.69 -29.46
C HIS A 831 14.89 19.53 -30.67
N GLU A 832 13.58 19.58 -30.92
CA GLU A 832 13.01 20.15 -32.15
C GLU A 832 12.66 21.63 -32.00
N GLU A 833 13.33 22.49 -32.76
CA GLU A 833 13.17 23.95 -32.66
C GLU A 833 11.71 24.40 -32.87
N SER A 834 11.00 23.74 -33.80
CA SER A 834 9.60 24.03 -34.10
C SER A 834 8.60 23.62 -33.01
N MET A 835 9.04 22.86 -31.99
CA MET A 835 8.23 22.36 -30.89
C MET A 835 8.52 23.06 -29.55
N ARG A 836 9.50 23.99 -29.52
CA ARG A 836 9.95 24.66 -28.29
C ARG A 836 8.84 25.38 -27.52
N LEU A 837 7.83 25.94 -28.20
CA LEU A 837 6.73 26.70 -27.57
C LEU A 837 6.01 25.95 -26.44
N TRP A 838 5.94 24.62 -26.54
CA TRP A 838 5.27 23.72 -25.60
C TRP A 838 6.21 22.68 -24.96
N ASN A 839 7.51 22.73 -25.25
CA ASN A 839 8.49 21.77 -24.73
C ASN A 839 9.75 22.39 -24.10
N ASP A 840 9.91 23.73 -24.17
CA ASP A 840 11.03 24.45 -23.55
C ASP A 840 10.67 24.86 -22.09
N PRO A 841 11.45 24.46 -21.06
CA PRO A 841 11.18 24.80 -19.67
C PRO A 841 11.12 26.30 -19.39
N VAL A 842 11.81 27.13 -20.16
CA VAL A 842 11.82 28.58 -19.96
C VAL A 842 10.48 29.20 -20.35
N LEU A 843 9.83 28.66 -21.38
CA LEU A 843 8.58 29.21 -21.92
C LEU A 843 7.34 28.86 -21.09
N GLU A 844 7.44 27.93 -20.13
CA GLU A 844 6.40 27.70 -19.12
C GLU A 844 6.34 28.85 -18.07
N TRP A 845 7.27 29.81 -18.08
CA TRP A 845 7.29 30.96 -17.16
C TRP A 845 6.98 32.28 -17.87
N GLU A 846 5.82 32.86 -17.59
CA GLU A 846 5.33 34.10 -18.18
C GLU A 846 5.63 35.31 -17.27
N ARG A 847 6.30 36.33 -17.83
CA ARG A 847 6.68 37.54 -17.09
C ARG A 847 5.50 38.51 -16.95
N SER A 848 5.20 38.91 -15.71
CA SER A 848 4.24 39.97 -15.39
C SER A 848 4.87 40.99 -14.44
N GLY A 849 5.33 42.12 -15.00
CA GLY A 849 6.11 43.11 -14.26
C GLY A 849 7.51 42.59 -13.90
N GLU A 850 7.81 42.51 -12.61
CA GLU A 850 9.06 41.93 -12.07
C GLU A 850 8.92 40.46 -11.67
N LEU A 851 7.68 39.93 -11.68
CA LEU A 851 7.36 38.57 -11.27
C LEU A 851 7.25 37.63 -12.48
N PHE A 852 7.51 36.35 -12.27
CA PHE A 852 7.29 35.30 -13.25
C PHE A 852 6.24 34.33 -12.73
N TRP A 853 5.24 34.04 -13.56
CA TRP A 853 4.15 33.13 -13.25
C TRP A 853 4.29 31.86 -14.09
N TYR A 854 4.06 30.70 -13.48
CA TYR A 854 3.96 29.47 -14.22
C TYR A 854 2.70 29.50 -15.10
N ARG A 855 2.80 28.99 -16.32
CA ARG A 855 1.72 29.02 -17.33
C ARG A 855 0.48 28.24 -16.87
N GLY A 856 0.66 27.08 -16.24
CA GLY A 856 -0.45 26.26 -15.74
C GLY A 856 -1.13 26.82 -14.49
N ASP A 857 -2.43 26.55 -14.34
CA ASP A 857 -3.19 26.82 -13.11
C ASP A 857 -3.30 25.55 -12.24
N PHE A 858 -3.45 25.71 -10.92
CA PHE A 858 -3.41 24.62 -9.93
C PHE A 858 -4.56 24.71 -8.94
N TRP A 859 -5.69 24.08 -9.24
CA TRP A 859 -6.91 24.18 -8.43
C TRP A 859 -6.93 23.26 -7.20
N GLN A 860 -6.10 22.21 -7.15
CA GLN A 860 -5.94 21.33 -5.97
C GLN A 860 -4.55 21.48 -5.31
N ASP A 861 -4.17 20.51 -4.46
CA ASP A 861 -2.86 20.44 -3.81
C ASP A 861 -1.72 20.77 -4.77
N VAL A 862 -0.82 21.66 -4.36
CA VAL A 862 0.35 22.05 -5.14
C VAL A 862 1.53 22.32 -4.22
N ASN A 863 2.67 21.74 -4.55
CA ASN A 863 3.96 21.96 -3.90
C ASN A 863 4.88 22.64 -4.92
N ALA A 864 5.49 23.76 -4.51
CA ALA A 864 6.54 24.42 -5.26
C ALA A 864 7.79 24.51 -4.38
N SER A 865 8.90 23.98 -4.89
CA SER A 865 10.22 23.88 -4.23
C SER A 865 11.25 24.65 -5.04
N LEU A 866 12.06 25.49 -4.38
CA LEU A 866 13.11 26.32 -4.99
C LEU A 866 14.48 25.86 -4.48
N ASP A 867 15.32 25.34 -5.38
CA ASP A 867 16.75 25.19 -5.14
C ASP A 867 17.37 26.60 -5.08
N LEU A 868 17.44 27.13 -3.86
CA LEU A 868 17.89 28.48 -3.60
C LEU A 868 19.41 28.61 -3.84
N ARG A 869 20.18 27.53 -3.62
CA ARG A 869 21.63 27.53 -3.87
C ARG A 869 21.94 27.63 -5.34
N GLN A 870 21.23 26.89 -6.18
CA GLN A 870 21.31 27.01 -7.63
C GLN A 870 20.82 28.39 -8.09
N ALA A 871 19.68 28.87 -7.57
CA ALA A 871 19.12 30.17 -7.94
C ALA A 871 20.10 31.33 -7.66
N LEU A 872 20.72 31.36 -6.47
CA LEU A 872 21.71 32.36 -6.06
C LEU A 872 22.97 32.40 -6.94
N GLN A 873 23.29 31.32 -7.66
CA GLN A 873 24.40 31.28 -8.62
C GLN A 873 24.02 31.80 -10.02
N LEU A 874 22.72 31.82 -10.35
CA LEU A 874 22.23 32.04 -11.70
C LEU A 874 21.79 33.48 -12.01
N SER A 875 21.57 34.34 -11.01
CA SER A 875 21.20 35.74 -11.25
C SER A 875 21.59 36.68 -10.09
N GLY A 876 21.68 37.98 -10.38
CA GLY A 876 22.01 39.03 -9.42
C GLY A 876 20.81 39.59 -8.65
N ALA A 877 19.71 38.84 -8.52
CA ALA A 877 18.51 39.33 -7.84
C ALA A 877 18.75 39.51 -6.32
N THR A 878 18.27 40.63 -5.78
CA THR A 878 18.38 40.99 -4.34
C THR A 878 17.38 40.25 -3.45
N THR A 879 16.36 39.62 -4.04
CA THR A 879 15.33 38.86 -3.34
C THR A 879 14.96 37.63 -4.17
N TRP A 880 14.75 36.51 -3.50
CA TRP A 880 14.36 35.23 -4.10
C TRP A 880 13.13 34.70 -3.39
N GLY A 881 12.29 33.95 -4.08
CA GLY A 881 11.08 33.44 -3.44
C GLY A 881 10.08 32.77 -4.36
N ILE A 882 9.12 32.11 -3.72
CA ILE A 882 7.98 31.43 -4.32
C ILE A 882 6.70 32.19 -3.96
N LEU A 883 5.78 32.25 -4.89
CA LEU A 883 4.54 33.01 -4.80
C LEU A 883 3.36 32.07 -5.07
N PHE A 884 2.30 32.18 -4.27
CA PHE A 884 0.97 31.76 -4.72
C PHE A 884 0.09 32.99 -4.96
N GLY A 885 -0.73 32.90 -6.00
CA GLY A 885 -1.52 34.02 -6.48
C GLY A 885 -2.87 33.64 -7.05
N THR A 886 -3.61 34.67 -7.40
CA THR A 886 -4.87 34.56 -8.14
C THR A 886 -4.96 35.71 -9.14
N GLN A 887 -6.03 35.76 -9.93
CA GLN A 887 -6.25 36.83 -10.87
C GLN A 887 -6.95 38.02 -10.20
N ALA A 888 -6.56 39.24 -10.55
CA ALA A 888 -7.24 40.46 -10.09
C ALA A 888 -8.75 40.42 -10.42
N LYS A 889 -9.58 40.97 -9.53
CA LYS A 889 -11.05 40.94 -9.70
C LYS A 889 -11.49 41.66 -10.99
N ASP A 890 -10.93 42.84 -11.24
CA ASP A 890 -11.37 43.75 -12.31
C ASP A 890 -10.35 43.87 -13.47
N SER A 891 -9.35 42.98 -13.55
CA SER A 891 -8.40 42.96 -14.66
C SER A 891 -7.93 41.53 -14.97
N SER A 892 -7.18 41.37 -16.07
CA SER A 892 -6.56 40.08 -16.43
C SER A 892 -5.25 39.80 -15.68
N ALA A 893 -4.73 40.76 -14.90
CA ALA A 893 -3.42 40.67 -14.26
C ALA A 893 -3.37 39.64 -13.11
N ASN A 894 -2.22 38.97 -12.97
CA ASN A 894 -1.93 38.05 -11.89
C ASN A 894 -1.46 38.83 -10.65
N VAL A 895 -1.99 38.47 -9.46
CA VAL A 895 -1.69 39.11 -8.18
C VAL A 895 -1.07 38.08 -7.24
N ALA A 896 0.10 38.40 -6.69
CA ALA A 896 0.75 37.59 -5.67
C ALA A 896 0.15 37.87 -4.30
N VAL A 897 -0.42 36.82 -3.68
CA VAL A 897 -1.16 36.87 -2.42
C VAL A 897 -0.37 36.24 -1.28
N ALA A 898 0.24 35.06 -1.50
CA ALA A 898 1.19 34.48 -0.56
C ALA A 898 2.60 34.59 -1.13
N ARG A 899 3.57 35.06 -0.33
CA ARG A 899 4.96 35.21 -0.75
C ARG A 899 5.88 34.60 0.29
N LEU A 900 6.64 33.59 -0.09
CA LEU A 900 7.75 33.05 0.70
C LEU A 900 9.05 33.61 0.12
N THR A 901 9.71 34.52 0.83
CA THR A 901 10.87 35.26 0.30
C THR A 901 12.09 35.16 1.20
N TYR A 902 13.25 34.89 0.59
CA TYR A 902 14.56 35.02 1.21
C TYR A 902 15.28 36.27 0.69
N GLN A 903 15.80 37.06 1.62
CA GLN A 903 16.55 38.29 1.36
C GLN A 903 18.01 38.10 1.81
N PRO A 904 18.99 37.92 0.90
CA PRO A 904 20.38 37.66 1.27
C PRO A 904 21.08 38.78 2.05
N SER A 905 20.60 40.02 1.93
CA SER A 905 21.16 41.22 2.58
C SER A 905 20.78 41.32 4.06
N SER A 906 19.49 41.14 4.38
CA SER A 906 18.97 41.08 5.76
C SER A 906 19.16 39.71 6.41
N LYS A 907 19.39 38.66 5.59
CA LYS A 907 19.40 37.25 5.99
C LYS A 907 18.06 36.81 6.59
N THR A 908 16.94 37.38 6.13
CA THR A 908 15.61 37.00 6.59
C THR A 908 14.91 36.07 5.59
N LEU A 909 14.19 35.09 6.14
CA LEU A 909 13.16 34.32 5.46
C LEU A 909 11.80 34.81 5.99
N GLU A 910 10.91 35.21 5.09
CA GLU A 910 9.62 35.84 5.41
C GLU A 910 8.48 35.17 4.65
N LEU A 911 7.36 34.94 5.34
CA LEU A 911 6.07 34.60 4.74
C LEU A 911 5.14 35.81 4.87
N GLN A 912 4.71 36.34 3.72
CA GLN A 912 3.77 37.46 3.60
C GLN A 912 2.43 36.98 3.06
N PHE A 913 1.33 37.45 3.65
CA PHE A 913 -0.02 37.40 3.08
C PHE A 913 -0.50 38.79 2.71
N GLU A 914 -0.91 38.96 1.45
CA GLU A 914 -1.31 40.25 0.86
C GLU A 914 -0.17 41.26 1.07
N ASP A 915 -0.34 42.23 1.99
CA ASP A 915 0.70 43.19 2.36
C ASP A 915 1.30 42.94 3.76
N SER A 916 0.78 41.98 4.53
CA SER A 916 1.18 41.71 5.92
C SER A 916 2.16 40.54 6.06
N ILE A 917 3.28 40.75 6.74
CA ILE A 917 4.20 39.66 7.13
C ILE A 917 3.53 38.86 8.26
N VAL A 918 3.31 37.57 8.05
CA VAL A 918 2.66 36.68 9.03
C VAL A 918 3.63 35.75 9.74
N ALA A 919 4.82 35.53 9.16
CA ALA A 919 5.94 34.88 9.83
C ALA A 919 7.28 35.39 9.27
N SER A 920 8.29 35.44 10.13
CA SER A 920 9.66 35.84 9.77
C SER A 920 10.65 35.10 10.65
N ILE A 921 11.79 34.69 10.09
CA ILE A 921 12.89 34.06 10.82
C ILE A 921 14.25 34.53 10.26
N ASN A 922 15.22 34.70 11.16
CA ASN A 922 16.61 34.95 10.78
C ASN A 922 17.25 33.66 10.26
N CYS A 923 17.70 33.67 9.01
CA CYS A 923 18.28 32.54 8.30
C CYS A 923 19.69 32.92 7.82
N PRO A 924 20.72 32.84 8.69
CA PRO A 924 22.03 33.45 8.46
C PRO A 924 22.86 32.79 7.35
N GLU A 925 22.55 31.53 7.03
CA GLU A 925 23.04 30.78 5.88
C GLU A 925 21.86 30.54 4.92
N PRO A 926 22.05 30.63 3.59
CA PRO A 926 20.99 30.34 2.64
C PRO A 926 20.65 28.83 2.65
N PRO A 927 19.36 28.46 2.82
CA PRO A 927 18.95 27.05 2.72
C PRO A 927 19.25 26.47 1.34
N ALA A 928 19.29 25.14 1.25
CA ALA A 928 19.35 24.45 -0.03
C ALA A 928 17.98 24.51 -0.72
N ASP A 929 16.92 24.16 -0.01
CA ASP A 929 15.54 24.18 -0.50
C ASP A 929 14.64 25.13 0.30
N LEU A 930 13.81 25.89 -0.42
CA LEU A 930 12.64 26.56 0.11
C LEU A 930 11.39 26.04 -0.58
N THR A 931 10.48 25.45 0.19
CA THR A 931 9.23 24.89 -0.31
C THR A 931 8.02 25.66 0.22
N LEU A 932 7.12 26.05 -0.68
CA LEU A 932 5.78 26.55 -0.39
C LEU A 932 4.76 25.55 -0.93
N GLN A 933 3.89 25.03 -0.07
CA GLN A 933 2.94 23.96 -0.42
C GLN A 933 1.52 24.28 0.05
N ARG A 934 0.54 24.20 -0.85
CA ARG A 934 -0.89 24.19 -0.53
C ARG A 934 -1.35 22.74 -0.39
N CYS A 935 -1.95 22.42 0.76
CA CYS A 935 -2.44 21.08 1.10
C CYS A 935 -3.87 21.23 1.65
N GLY A 936 -4.89 20.99 0.81
CA GLY A 936 -6.27 21.31 1.12
C GLY A 936 -6.44 22.78 1.55
N THR A 937 -6.88 22.98 2.80
CA THR A 937 -7.08 24.28 3.45
C THR A 937 -5.86 24.81 4.21
N LEU A 938 -4.67 24.23 4.03
CA LEU A 938 -3.42 24.64 4.69
C LEU A 938 -2.40 25.18 3.69
N LEU A 939 -1.60 26.14 4.16
CA LEU A 939 -0.36 26.57 3.52
C LEU A 939 0.83 26.22 4.40
N LEU A 940 1.72 25.41 3.85
CA LEU A 940 2.88 24.84 4.52
C LEU A 940 4.15 25.47 3.94
N VAL A 941 5.07 25.85 4.83
CA VAL A 941 6.43 26.27 4.46
C VAL A 941 7.41 25.26 5.00
N LYS A 942 8.26 24.72 4.12
CA LYS A 942 9.35 23.82 4.50
C LYS A 942 10.69 24.41 4.09
N GLN A 943 11.71 24.23 4.92
CA GLN A 943 13.10 24.57 4.63
C GLN A 943 13.92 23.28 4.72
N ASP A 944 14.68 22.97 3.67
CA ASP A 944 15.52 21.76 3.61
C ASP A 944 14.71 20.48 3.97
N GLY A 945 13.45 20.43 3.50
CA GLY A 945 12.47 19.36 3.78
C GLY A 945 11.78 19.40 5.16
N LYS A 946 12.23 20.24 6.11
CA LYS A 946 11.64 20.36 7.46
C LYS A 946 10.52 21.40 7.48
N LEU A 947 9.39 21.08 8.11
CA LEU A 947 8.28 22.03 8.30
C LEU A 947 8.73 23.18 9.21
N LEU A 948 8.65 24.41 8.70
CA LEU A 948 8.85 25.64 9.48
C LEU A 948 7.51 26.20 9.97
N TRP A 949 6.56 26.36 9.05
CA TRP A 949 5.28 27.00 9.32
C TRP A 949 4.12 26.23 8.70
N ASN A 950 3.00 26.18 9.41
CA ASN A 950 1.73 25.63 8.97
C ASN A 950 0.64 26.67 9.26
N HIS A 951 0.14 27.34 8.23
CA HIS A 951 -0.87 28.38 8.35
C HIS A 951 -2.19 27.92 7.71
N PRO A 952 -3.33 28.01 8.42
CA PRO A 952 -4.64 27.87 7.82
C PRO A 952 -4.85 28.91 6.71
N LEU A 953 -5.36 28.46 5.56
CA LEU A 953 -5.69 29.32 4.44
C LEU A 953 -7.10 29.89 4.64
N PRO A 954 -7.28 31.23 4.77
CA PRO A 954 -8.61 31.84 4.90
C PRO A 954 -9.50 31.50 3.70
N GLU A 955 -10.81 31.34 3.92
CA GLU A 955 -11.77 30.96 2.87
C GLU A 955 -11.71 31.86 1.62
N ARG A 956 -11.57 33.18 1.82
CA ARG A 956 -11.39 34.16 0.74
C ARG A 956 -10.19 33.88 -0.17
N LEU A 957 -9.22 33.09 0.30
CA LEU A 957 -7.98 32.72 -0.39
C LEU A 957 -8.01 31.27 -0.91
N HIS A 958 -9.12 30.54 -0.83
CA HIS A 958 -9.21 29.18 -1.40
C HIS A 958 -9.14 29.18 -2.94
N GLY A 959 -9.28 30.34 -3.59
CA GLY A 959 -9.09 30.55 -5.03
C GLY A 959 -7.65 30.80 -5.50
N LEU A 960 -6.63 30.44 -4.71
CA LEU A 960 -5.22 30.52 -5.11
C LEU A 960 -4.85 29.37 -6.04
N CYS A 961 -4.72 29.69 -7.33
CA CYS A 961 -4.42 28.73 -8.40
C CYS A 961 -3.12 29.01 -9.15
N LEU A 962 -2.47 30.17 -8.93
CA LEU A 962 -1.26 30.54 -9.65
C LEU A 962 -0.03 30.24 -8.81
N VAL A 963 0.99 29.62 -9.42
CA VAL A 963 2.34 29.51 -8.86
C VAL A 963 3.25 30.50 -9.57
N GLY A 964 4.06 31.24 -8.80
CA GLY A 964 4.99 32.23 -9.33
C GLY A 964 6.32 32.22 -8.58
N ARG A 965 7.27 32.99 -9.09
CA ARG A 965 8.61 33.14 -8.52
C ARG A 965 9.14 34.57 -8.64
N ILE A 966 10.13 34.86 -7.80
CA ILE A 966 10.96 36.08 -7.86
C ILE A 966 12.31 35.75 -8.51
N GLY A 967 12.92 36.75 -9.15
CA GLY A 967 14.26 36.69 -9.72
C GLY A 967 14.26 36.40 -11.23
N TYR A 968 14.83 37.33 -12.00
CA TYR A 968 14.93 37.22 -13.47
C TYR A 968 15.86 36.10 -13.92
N GLY A 969 15.49 35.44 -15.02
CA GLY A 969 16.34 34.54 -15.79
C GLY A 969 15.63 34.04 -17.05
N ASN A 970 16.39 33.38 -17.92
CA ASN A 970 15.93 32.92 -19.24
C ASN A 970 16.63 31.63 -19.71
N THR A 971 17.16 30.83 -18.78
CA THR A 971 17.88 29.60 -19.06
C THR A 971 17.15 28.38 -18.50
N PRO A 972 17.33 27.17 -19.06
CA PRO A 972 16.75 25.95 -18.49
C PRO A 972 17.15 25.71 -17.04
N ALA A 973 18.39 26.05 -16.66
CA ALA A 973 18.84 25.97 -15.26
C ALA A 973 18.06 26.93 -14.35
N TRP A 974 17.78 28.16 -14.78
CA TRP A 974 16.93 29.06 -14.02
C TRP A 974 15.51 28.52 -13.90
N ALA A 975 14.91 28.05 -15.01
CA ALA A 975 13.53 27.55 -15.02
C ALA A 975 13.35 26.30 -14.16
N ASN A 976 14.29 25.35 -14.21
CA ASN A 976 14.26 24.10 -13.46
C ASN A 976 14.72 24.25 -11.99
N ALA A 977 15.28 25.40 -11.59
CA ALA A 977 15.56 25.69 -10.17
C ALA A 977 14.28 25.76 -9.31
N VAL A 978 13.10 25.88 -9.93
CA VAL A 978 11.81 25.67 -9.27
C VAL A 978 11.18 24.36 -9.77
N THR A 979 10.99 23.41 -8.86
CA THR A 979 10.20 22.20 -9.10
C THR A 979 8.76 22.45 -8.66
N ILE A 980 7.78 22.09 -9.50
CA ILE A 980 6.36 22.13 -9.18
C ILE A 980 5.80 20.71 -9.26
N LEU A 981 5.10 20.28 -8.22
CA LEU A 981 4.36 19.03 -8.15
C LEU A 981 2.92 19.34 -7.75
N ALA A 982 1.92 18.78 -8.43
CA ALA A 982 0.51 19.12 -8.20
C ALA A 982 -0.43 17.91 -8.32
N ASN A 983 -1.65 18.09 -7.82
CA ASN A 983 -2.80 17.22 -8.06
C ASN A 983 -3.88 17.96 -8.89
N GLY A 984 -4.87 17.22 -9.38
CA GLY A 984 -6.01 17.81 -10.11
C GLY A 984 -5.65 18.35 -11.49
N ILE A 985 -4.54 17.90 -12.06
CA ILE A 985 -4.04 18.24 -13.38
C ILE A 985 -3.89 16.98 -14.23
N THR A 986 -4.36 17.03 -15.47
CA THR A 986 -4.24 15.93 -16.44
C THR A 986 -3.72 16.51 -17.75
N SER A 987 -2.67 15.90 -18.29
CA SER A 987 -2.06 16.29 -19.56
C SER A 987 -2.22 15.16 -20.57
N TYR A 988 -2.64 15.52 -21.78
CA TYR A 988 -2.77 14.63 -22.92
C TYR A 988 -1.74 15.06 -23.98
N SER A 989 -0.67 14.27 -24.10
CA SER A 989 0.28 14.29 -25.21
C SER A 989 -0.20 13.46 -26.40
N PHE A 990 -1.24 12.64 -26.21
CA PHE A 990 -1.74 11.63 -27.16
C PHE A 990 -0.67 10.61 -27.58
N GLN A 991 0.22 10.26 -26.65
CA GLN A 991 1.13 9.11 -26.77
C GLN A 991 0.43 7.80 -26.37
N GLU A 992 -0.44 7.85 -25.37
CA GLU A 992 -1.40 6.78 -25.06
C GLU A 992 -2.61 6.88 -26.01
N ALA A 993 -3.36 5.79 -26.14
CA ALA A 993 -4.62 5.78 -26.86
C ALA A 993 -5.61 6.82 -26.27
N PRO A 994 -6.43 7.53 -27.07
CA PRO A 994 -7.30 8.61 -26.60
C PRO A 994 -8.56 8.11 -25.88
N ALA A 995 -8.45 7.08 -25.03
CA ALA A 995 -9.54 6.38 -24.36
C ALA A 995 -10.37 7.26 -23.39
N ALA A 996 -9.82 8.39 -22.93
CA ALA A 996 -10.55 9.42 -22.17
C ALA A 996 -11.50 10.30 -23.02
N TRP A 997 -11.55 10.08 -24.34
CA TRP A 997 -12.30 10.90 -25.29
C TRP A 997 -13.30 10.07 -26.11
N THR A 998 -14.36 10.72 -26.58
CA THR A 998 -15.43 10.13 -27.40
C THR A 998 -15.68 10.99 -28.63
N THR A 999 -15.60 10.39 -29.82
CA THR A 999 -15.90 11.07 -31.08
C THR A 999 -17.40 11.23 -31.26
N ALA A 1000 -17.89 12.47 -31.37
CA ALA A 1000 -19.28 12.75 -31.74
C ALA A 1000 -19.45 13.00 -33.24
N SER A 1001 -18.48 13.63 -33.88
CA SER A 1001 -18.51 13.87 -35.33
C SER A 1001 -17.12 14.17 -35.91
N GLY A 1002 -16.98 13.96 -37.21
CA GLY A 1002 -15.69 14.08 -37.92
C GLY A 1002 -14.75 12.90 -37.66
N THR A 1003 -13.63 12.89 -38.36
CA THR A 1003 -12.57 11.89 -38.18
C THR A 1003 -11.58 12.38 -37.14
N TRP A 1004 -11.28 11.53 -36.15
CA TRP A 1004 -10.31 11.80 -35.09
C TRP A 1004 -9.28 10.67 -35.00
N GLU A 1005 -8.02 10.98 -35.27
CA GLU A 1005 -6.94 9.99 -35.41
C GLU A 1005 -5.55 10.62 -35.19
N ILE A 1006 -4.53 9.78 -34.97
CA ILE A 1006 -3.13 10.17 -35.09
C ILE A 1006 -2.77 10.16 -36.57
N THR A 1007 -2.40 11.33 -37.12
CA THR A 1007 -2.28 11.52 -38.57
C THR A 1007 -1.28 12.62 -38.89
N ASN A 1008 -0.77 12.63 -40.12
CA ASN A 1008 0.27 13.55 -40.53
C ASN A 1008 -0.22 15.01 -40.53
N ARG A 1009 0.59 15.91 -39.96
CA ARG A 1009 0.35 17.36 -40.01
C ARG A 1009 0.64 17.96 -41.39
N TRP A 1010 1.73 17.52 -42.02
CA TRP A 1010 2.24 18.09 -43.27
C TRP A 1010 2.21 17.06 -44.40
N GLN A 1011 1.43 17.32 -45.44
CA GLN A 1011 1.41 16.49 -46.65
C GLN A 1011 2.77 16.50 -47.38
N CYS A 1012 3.56 17.57 -47.23
CA CYS A 1012 4.90 17.70 -47.82
C CYS A 1012 6.04 17.10 -46.98
N ASP A 1013 5.80 16.76 -45.71
CA ASP A 1013 6.74 16.04 -44.84
C ASP A 1013 5.95 15.06 -43.96
N PRO A 1014 5.53 13.90 -44.52
CA PRO A 1014 4.61 12.95 -43.89
C PRO A 1014 5.27 12.10 -42.79
N ARG A 1015 6.35 12.59 -42.20
CA ARG A 1015 7.05 11.94 -41.09
C ARG A 1015 6.46 12.32 -39.73
N TRP A 1016 5.70 13.41 -39.63
CA TRP A 1016 5.26 14.00 -38.35
C TRP A 1016 3.77 13.83 -38.13
N SER A 1017 3.40 12.95 -37.20
CA SER A 1017 2.02 12.65 -36.85
C SER A 1017 1.63 13.16 -35.45
N PHE A 1018 0.46 13.77 -35.37
CA PHE A 1018 -0.15 14.30 -34.15
C PHE A 1018 -1.64 13.95 -34.15
N PHE A 1019 -2.30 14.06 -32.99
CA PHE A 1019 -3.74 13.89 -32.91
C PHE A 1019 -4.47 15.02 -33.65
N SER A 1020 -5.48 14.67 -34.44
CA SER A 1020 -6.18 15.60 -35.34
C SER A 1020 -7.66 15.32 -35.38
N GLY A 1021 -8.46 16.38 -35.44
CA GLY A 1021 -9.89 16.32 -35.75
C GLY A 1021 -10.17 17.01 -37.09
N VAL A 1022 -10.91 16.36 -37.99
CA VAL A 1022 -11.25 16.89 -39.32
C VAL A 1022 -12.69 16.62 -39.70
N ASN A 1023 -13.40 17.64 -40.18
CA ASN A 1023 -14.63 17.52 -40.95
C ASN A 1023 -14.78 18.75 -41.85
N LEU A 1024 -14.86 18.55 -43.17
CA LEU A 1024 -14.96 19.65 -44.14
C LEU A 1024 -16.42 20.09 -44.41
N GLU A 1025 -17.40 19.24 -44.12
CA GLU A 1025 -18.81 19.50 -44.43
C GLU A 1025 -19.64 20.00 -43.24
N GLY A 1026 -19.16 19.80 -42.01
CA GLY A 1026 -19.85 20.18 -40.79
C GLY A 1026 -18.91 20.23 -39.57
N PRO A 1027 -19.40 19.91 -38.36
CA PRO A 1027 -18.57 19.93 -37.16
C PRO A 1027 -17.67 18.68 -37.08
N ALA A 1028 -16.41 18.85 -36.71
CA ALA A 1028 -15.65 17.79 -36.03
C ALA A 1028 -15.74 18.06 -34.53
N CYS A 1029 -16.14 17.08 -33.73
CA CYS A 1029 -16.38 17.23 -32.29
C CYS A 1029 -15.90 15.98 -31.52
N LEU A 1030 -15.14 16.22 -30.46
CA LEU A 1030 -14.60 15.23 -29.55
C LEU A 1030 -14.91 15.64 -28.11
N TRP A 1031 -15.70 14.83 -27.40
CA TRP A 1031 -16.05 15.06 -26.00
C TRP A 1031 -15.06 14.36 -25.08
N ASN A 1032 -14.77 14.98 -23.94
CA ASN A 1032 -14.07 14.28 -22.85
C ASN A 1032 -15.07 13.46 -22.02
N LYS A 1033 -14.63 12.30 -21.52
CA LYS A 1033 -15.43 11.39 -20.67
C LYS A 1033 -15.43 11.79 -19.19
N PHE A 1034 -14.55 12.70 -18.79
CA PHE A 1034 -14.50 13.27 -17.45
C PHE A 1034 -15.34 14.55 -17.40
N GLN A 1035 -15.78 14.89 -16.19
CA GLN A 1035 -16.46 16.14 -15.86
C GLN A 1035 -15.53 17.07 -15.08
N HIS A 1036 -15.70 18.38 -15.26
CA HIS A 1036 -14.95 19.38 -14.50
C HIS A 1036 -15.76 19.90 -13.30
N GLY A 1037 -15.04 20.42 -12.30
CA GLY A 1037 -15.62 21.11 -11.14
C GLY A 1037 -16.05 22.55 -11.45
N ASP A 1038 -16.28 23.33 -10.40
CA ASP A 1038 -16.73 24.71 -10.55
C ASP A 1038 -15.58 25.66 -10.95
N ARG A 1039 -14.33 25.25 -10.71
CA ARG A 1039 -13.10 25.93 -11.15
C ARG A 1039 -12.29 25.01 -12.06
N VAL A 1040 -12.03 25.47 -13.28
CA VAL A 1040 -11.31 24.69 -14.29
C VAL A 1040 -10.56 25.60 -15.24
N SER A 1041 -9.36 25.16 -15.62
CA SER A 1041 -8.53 25.81 -16.63
C SER A 1041 -8.07 24.80 -17.67
N PHE A 1042 -7.94 25.26 -18.91
CA PHE A 1042 -7.43 24.48 -20.04
C PHE A 1042 -6.29 25.25 -20.68
N ASP A 1043 -5.16 24.58 -20.92
CA ASP A 1043 -4.01 25.11 -21.66
C ASP A 1043 -3.71 24.12 -22.79
N PHE A 1044 -3.75 24.54 -24.07
CA PHE A 1044 -3.51 23.62 -25.18
C PHE A 1044 -2.87 24.28 -26.41
N PHE A 1045 -2.19 23.44 -27.19
CA PHE A 1045 -1.42 23.85 -28.36
C PHE A 1045 -2.03 23.28 -29.63
N VAL A 1046 -2.56 24.17 -30.48
CA VAL A 1046 -3.30 23.84 -31.69
C VAL A 1046 -2.62 24.41 -32.93
N GLY A 1047 -2.71 23.71 -34.06
CA GLY A 1047 -2.16 24.18 -35.33
C GLY A 1047 -3.02 23.74 -36.52
N PRO A 1048 -2.97 24.44 -37.67
CA PRO A 1048 -3.72 24.04 -38.85
C PRO A 1048 -3.20 22.70 -39.39
N LYS A 1049 -4.11 21.81 -39.81
CA LYS A 1049 -3.75 20.67 -40.66
C LYS A 1049 -3.43 21.17 -42.06
N MET A 1050 -2.41 20.60 -42.70
CA MET A 1050 -2.10 20.92 -44.10
C MET A 1050 -3.11 20.25 -45.04
N ASP A 1051 -3.76 21.07 -45.85
CA ASP A 1051 -4.68 20.68 -46.90
C ASP A 1051 -4.30 21.50 -48.15
N SER A 1052 -3.57 20.86 -49.06
CA SER A 1052 -3.09 21.51 -50.29
C SER A 1052 -4.16 21.67 -51.38
N GLU A 1053 -5.33 21.05 -51.22
CA GLU A 1053 -6.47 21.23 -52.11
C GLU A 1053 -7.23 22.52 -51.77
N ARG A 1054 -7.30 22.88 -50.47
CA ARG A 1054 -7.93 24.12 -49.99
C ARG A 1054 -7.05 25.37 -50.06
N GLY A 1055 -5.75 25.25 -50.35
CA GLY A 1055 -4.88 26.42 -50.54
C GLY A 1055 -3.39 26.15 -50.38
N LYS A 1056 -2.58 27.21 -50.48
CA LYS A 1056 -1.10 27.14 -50.32
C LYS A 1056 -0.56 28.05 -49.22
N LYS A 1057 -1.41 28.85 -48.57
CA LYS A 1057 -1.04 29.81 -47.52
C LYS A 1057 -1.94 29.71 -46.29
N TYR A 1058 -2.61 28.57 -46.08
CA TYR A 1058 -3.54 28.34 -44.97
C TYR A 1058 -4.70 29.35 -44.95
N GLU A 1059 -5.21 29.67 -46.14
CA GLU A 1059 -6.34 30.58 -46.36
C GLU A 1059 -7.61 30.14 -45.61
N TYR A 1060 -7.73 28.84 -45.32
CA TYR A 1060 -8.82 28.18 -44.61
C TYR A 1060 -8.61 28.06 -43.09
N ALA A 1061 -7.52 28.56 -42.53
CA ALA A 1061 -7.28 28.46 -41.08
C ALA A 1061 -8.26 29.34 -40.29
N GLY A 1062 -8.85 28.76 -39.24
CA GLY A 1062 -9.94 29.32 -38.44
C GLY A 1062 -10.56 28.26 -37.54
N ASP A 1063 -11.48 28.67 -36.67
CA ASP A 1063 -12.39 27.79 -35.94
C ASP A 1063 -11.75 26.76 -35.00
N PHE A 1064 -10.62 27.10 -34.37
CA PHE A 1064 -10.00 26.25 -33.35
C PHE A 1064 -10.73 26.48 -32.02
N SER A 1065 -11.57 25.54 -31.59
CA SER A 1065 -12.56 25.80 -30.54
C SER A 1065 -12.58 24.74 -29.43
N LEU A 1066 -12.90 25.21 -28.22
CA LEU A 1066 -13.26 24.36 -27.09
C LEU A 1066 -14.66 24.76 -26.60
N VAL A 1067 -15.47 23.79 -26.23
CA VAL A 1067 -16.74 23.99 -25.52
C VAL A 1067 -16.59 23.56 -24.06
N LEU A 1068 -17.18 24.34 -23.16
CA LEU A 1068 -17.09 24.18 -21.70
C LEU A 1068 -18.47 24.27 -21.06
N GLY A 1069 -18.72 23.53 -19.98
CA GLY A 1069 -19.98 23.60 -19.24
C GLY A 1069 -21.18 23.11 -20.05
N ALA A 1070 -20.95 22.18 -20.97
CA ALA A 1070 -21.96 21.56 -21.81
C ALA A 1070 -22.54 20.28 -21.17
N ASP A 1071 -23.56 19.73 -21.83
CA ASP A 1071 -24.16 18.42 -21.54
C ASP A 1071 -23.34 17.22 -22.05
N GLY A 1072 -22.41 17.44 -22.98
CA GLY A 1072 -21.63 16.37 -23.63
C GLY A 1072 -22.27 15.79 -24.88
N ARG A 1073 -23.35 16.40 -25.40
CA ARG A 1073 -24.08 16.00 -26.62
C ARG A 1073 -24.20 17.15 -27.61
N ASP A 1074 -24.50 18.35 -27.12
CA ASP A 1074 -24.74 19.56 -27.91
C ASP A 1074 -23.69 20.64 -27.57
N ILE A 1075 -22.94 21.13 -28.56
CA ILE A 1075 -21.93 22.19 -28.37
C ILE A 1075 -22.60 23.51 -27.95
N SER A 1076 -23.82 23.76 -28.43
CA SER A 1076 -24.62 24.93 -28.08
C SER A 1076 -25.27 24.84 -26.69
N SER A 1077 -25.18 23.71 -25.98
CA SER A 1077 -25.61 23.66 -24.57
C SER A 1077 -24.66 24.41 -23.62
N GLY A 1078 -23.40 24.60 -24.04
CA GLY A 1078 -22.32 25.17 -23.22
C GLY A 1078 -21.81 26.55 -23.67
N TYR A 1079 -20.64 26.91 -23.14
CA TYR A 1079 -19.83 28.04 -23.55
C TYR A 1079 -18.81 27.62 -24.61
N SER A 1080 -18.89 28.15 -25.82
CA SER A 1080 -17.87 27.96 -26.86
C SER A 1080 -16.83 29.08 -26.85
N PHE A 1081 -15.57 28.69 -26.75
CA PHE A 1081 -14.39 29.53 -26.87
C PHE A 1081 -13.78 29.30 -28.25
N MET A 1082 -13.89 30.28 -29.13
CA MET A 1082 -13.59 30.13 -30.55
C MET A 1082 -12.40 31.03 -30.91
N PHE A 1083 -11.25 30.43 -31.23
CA PHE A 1083 -10.12 31.16 -31.80
C PHE A 1083 -10.28 31.23 -33.32
N ALA A 1084 -10.27 32.46 -33.85
CA ALA A 1084 -10.50 32.72 -35.28
C ALA A 1084 -11.84 32.17 -35.81
N GLY A 1085 -12.92 32.35 -35.05
CA GLY A 1085 -14.29 31.97 -35.44
C GLY A 1085 -14.87 32.84 -36.56
N TRP A 1086 -15.96 32.35 -37.16
CA TRP A 1086 -16.69 32.91 -38.31
C TRP A 1086 -15.75 33.28 -39.47
N ASP A 1087 -15.08 32.29 -40.05
CA ASP A 1087 -14.07 32.47 -41.11
C ASP A 1087 -12.97 33.49 -40.73
N ASN A 1088 -12.40 33.34 -39.53
CA ASN A 1088 -11.31 34.19 -39.03
C ASN A 1088 -11.69 35.68 -38.86
N ARG A 1089 -12.98 35.99 -38.64
CA ARG A 1089 -13.49 37.34 -38.32
C ARG A 1089 -12.89 37.92 -37.04
N GLY A 1090 -12.57 37.06 -36.08
CA GLY A 1090 -12.09 37.43 -34.74
C GLY A 1090 -12.07 36.21 -33.84
N SER A 1091 -11.85 36.41 -32.54
CA SER A 1091 -12.01 35.35 -31.53
C SER A 1091 -13.11 35.70 -30.55
N GLN A 1092 -13.89 34.71 -30.12
CA GLN A 1092 -15.16 34.94 -29.42
C GLN A 1092 -15.32 34.02 -28.19
N ILE A 1093 -16.11 34.49 -27.21
CA ILE A 1093 -16.76 33.64 -26.21
C ILE A 1093 -18.26 33.67 -26.50
N VAL A 1094 -18.87 32.50 -26.62
CA VAL A 1094 -20.26 32.32 -27.05
C VAL A 1094 -21.01 31.49 -26.02
N ARG A 1095 -22.23 31.89 -25.65
CA ARG A 1095 -23.16 31.13 -24.81
C ARG A 1095 -24.35 30.75 -25.69
N GLN A 1096 -24.57 29.46 -25.91
CA GLN A 1096 -25.55 28.98 -26.89
C GLN A 1096 -25.28 29.61 -28.28
N LYS A 1097 -26.23 30.38 -28.83
CA LYS A 1097 -26.09 31.12 -30.11
C LYS A 1097 -25.75 32.62 -29.92
N LYS A 1098 -25.45 33.06 -28.70
CA LYS A 1098 -25.17 34.47 -28.36
C LYS A 1098 -23.68 34.67 -28.11
N ILE A 1099 -23.04 35.49 -28.94
CA ILE A 1099 -21.69 36.01 -28.67
C ILE A 1099 -21.77 36.88 -27.40
N LEU A 1100 -21.02 36.51 -26.35
CA LEU A 1100 -20.88 37.30 -25.13
C LEU A 1100 -19.77 38.35 -25.26
N THR A 1101 -18.69 38.01 -25.96
CA THR A 1101 -17.63 38.95 -26.34
C THR A 1101 -16.91 38.49 -27.59
N GLU A 1102 -16.34 39.47 -28.32
CA GLU A 1102 -15.57 39.28 -29.54
C GLU A 1102 -14.36 40.23 -29.54
N ASN A 1103 -13.20 39.71 -29.91
CA ASN A 1103 -12.00 40.50 -30.18
C ASN A 1103 -11.57 40.30 -31.64
N PRO A 1104 -11.86 41.26 -32.54
CA PRO A 1104 -11.51 41.17 -33.97
C PRO A 1104 -10.01 41.36 -34.24
N ALA A 1105 -9.21 41.76 -33.24
CA ALA A 1105 -7.75 41.87 -33.37
C ALA A 1105 -7.01 40.56 -33.02
N VAL A 1106 -7.73 39.53 -32.56
CA VAL A 1106 -7.18 38.21 -32.26
C VAL A 1106 -7.69 37.22 -33.31
N THR A 1107 -6.83 36.96 -34.30
CA THR A 1107 -7.11 36.18 -35.51
C THR A 1107 -5.91 35.31 -35.88
N ILE A 1108 -6.11 34.27 -36.67
CA ILE A 1108 -5.02 33.48 -37.27
C ILE A 1108 -4.45 34.22 -38.51
N PRO A 1109 -3.12 34.40 -38.62
CA PRO A 1109 -2.51 34.97 -39.82
C PRO A 1109 -2.64 34.04 -41.04
N ARG A 1110 -3.44 34.40 -42.05
CA ARG A 1110 -3.59 33.63 -43.31
C ARG A 1110 -2.37 33.79 -44.23
N SER A 1111 -1.27 33.14 -43.86
CA SER A 1111 0.01 33.17 -44.60
C SER A 1111 0.80 31.88 -44.46
N SER A 1112 1.73 31.62 -45.38
CA SER A 1112 2.65 30.47 -45.29
C SER A 1112 3.59 30.51 -44.07
N ALA A 1113 3.69 31.63 -43.34
CA ALA A 1113 4.47 31.71 -42.11
C ALA A 1113 3.91 30.80 -41.00
N ILE A 1114 2.59 30.54 -40.97
CA ILE A 1114 1.97 29.69 -39.93
C ILE A 1114 2.19 28.19 -40.16
N HIS A 1115 2.87 27.80 -41.25
CA HIS A 1115 3.11 26.40 -41.63
C HIS A 1115 3.68 25.54 -40.48
N ARG A 1116 4.55 26.12 -39.65
CA ARG A 1116 5.13 25.48 -38.45
C ARG A 1116 4.63 26.05 -37.12
N GLN A 1117 3.74 27.03 -37.14
CA GLN A 1117 3.27 27.69 -35.91
C GLN A 1117 2.34 26.76 -35.13
N TRP A 1118 2.51 26.75 -33.80
CA TRP A 1118 1.52 26.27 -32.84
C TRP A 1118 0.97 27.51 -32.12
N PHE A 1119 -0.34 27.56 -31.96
CA PHE A 1119 -1.05 28.60 -31.21
C PHE A 1119 -1.35 28.08 -29.82
N HIS A 1120 -1.05 28.87 -28.78
CA HIS A 1120 -1.36 28.56 -27.39
C HIS A 1120 -2.73 29.14 -27.03
N LEU A 1121 -3.69 28.27 -26.70
CA LEU A 1121 -5.01 28.69 -26.21
C LEU A 1121 -5.12 28.38 -24.72
N LYS A 1122 -5.46 29.41 -23.94
CA LYS A 1122 -5.73 29.31 -22.50
C LYS A 1122 -7.16 29.74 -22.20
N ILE A 1123 -7.90 28.91 -21.47
CA ILE A 1123 -9.28 29.14 -21.04
C ILE A 1123 -9.35 28.94 -19.53
N ARG A 1124 -10.07 29.81 -18.82
CA ARG A 1124 -10.30 29.70 -17.37
C ARG A 1124 -11.77 29.94 -17.05
N LYS A 1125 -12.39 29.04 -16.29
CA LYS A 1125 -13.64 29.23 -15.56
C LYS A 1125 -13.34 29.22 -14.07
N ASN A 1126 -13.77 30.26 -13.36
CA ASN A 1126 -13.74 30.33 -11.90
C ASN A 1126 -15.14 30.73 -11.43
N HIS A 1127 -15.95 29.74 -11.03
CA HIS A 1127 -17.38 29.89 -10.75
C HIS A 1127 -18.14 30.55 -11.92
N ASP A 1128 -18.52 31.82 -11.77
CA ASP A 1128 -19.29 32.64 -12.71
C ASP A 1128 -18.42 33.43 -13.71
N ARG A 1129 -17.10 33.44 -13.52
CA ARG A 1129 -16.17 34.21 -14.33
C ARG A 1129 -15.45 33.34 -15.36
N LEU A 1130 -15.58 33.71 -16.64
CA LEU A 1130 -14.94 33.09 -17.80
C LEU A 1130 -13.86 34.02 -18.36
N THR A 1131 -12.69 33.48 -18.71
CA THR A 1131 -11.61 34.25 -19.37
C THR A 1131 -10.93 33.42 -20.46
N PHE A 1132 -10.56 34.07 -21.57
CA PHE A 1132 -9.98 33.42 -22.74
C PHE A 1132 -8.80 34.21 -23.30
N TRP A 1133 -7.71 33.50 -23.63
CA TRP A 1133 -6.51 34.03 -24.26
C TRP A 1133 -6.07 33.16 -25.45
N ALA A 1134 -5.46 33.81 -26.45
CA ALA A 1134 -4.76 33.16 -27.55
C ALA A 1134 -3.38 33.81 -27.74
N ASP A 1135 -2.31 33.01 -27.74
CA ASP A 1135 -0.90 33.46 -27.73
C ASP A 1135 -0.64 34.55 -26.66
N GLY A 1136 -1.20 34.37 -25.46
CA GLY A 1136 -1.12 35.31 -24.35
C GLY A 1136 -1.96 36.60 -24.49
N LYS A 1137 -2.55 36.85 -25.67
CA LYS A 1137 -3.44 38.00 -25.90
C LYS A 1137 -4.83 37.70 -25.36
N LEU A 1138 -5.38 38.62 -24.57
CA LEU A 1138 -6.73 38.51 -24.02
C LEU A 1138 -7.78 38.63 -25.15
N VAL A 1139 -8.60 37.61 -25.31
CA VAL A 1139 -9.82 37.66 -26.14
C VAL A 1139 -10.92 38.34 -25.35
N GLY A 1140 -11.13 37.94 -24.08
CA GLY A 1140 -12.05 38.63 -23.18
C GLY A 1140 -12.20 37.97 -21.82
N THR A 1141 -12.79 38.72 -20.90
CA THR A 1141 -13.22 38.30 -19.56
C THR A 1141 -14.71 38.60 -19.44
N ILE A 1142 -15.51 37.64 -19.01
CA ILE A 1142 -16.97 37.78 -18.83
C ILE A 1142 -17.38 37.21 -17.47
N GLN A 1143 -18.35 37.85 -16.84
CA GLN A 1143 -19.06 37.33 -15.68
C GLN A 1143 -20.48 36.97 -16.12
N ASP A 1144 -20.89 35.72 -15.93
CA ASP A 1144 -22.24 35.25 -16.22
C ASP A 1144 -22.98 34.98 -14.89
N PRO A 1145 -23.92 35.85 -14.46
CA PRO A 1145 -24.57 35.73 -13.16
C PRO A 1145 -25.45 34.47 -13.03
N GLU A 1146 -25.74 33.80 -14.14
CA GLU A 1146 -26.43 32.51 -14.19
C GLU A 1146 -25.56 31.50 -14.95
N PRO A 1147 -24.50 30.94 -14.32
CA PRO A 1147 -23.59 30.02 -15.00
C PRO A 1147 -24.32 28.77 -15.51
N LEU A 1148 -23.97 28.32 -16.71
CA LEU A 1148 -24.51 27.09 -17.26
C LEU A 1148 -24.14 25.89 -16.36
N PRO A 1149 -25.10 25.01 -16.01
CA PRO A 1149 -24.90 23.97 -15.01
C PRO A 1149 -24.16 22.73 -15.55
N GLY A 1150 -23.91 22.66 -16.85
CA GLY A 1150 -23.19 21.55 -17.46
C GLY A 1150 -21.75 21.44 -16.94
N ARG A 1151 -21.21 20.22 -17.00
CA ARG A 1151 -19.85 19.90 -16.52
C ARG A 1151 -18.98 19.16 -17.53
N ARG A 1152 -19.49 18.96 -18.75
CA ARG A 1152 -18.75 18.33 -19.85
C ARG A 1152 -18.03 19.39 -20.68
N PHE A 1153 -16.92 19.00 -21.28
CA PHE A 1153 -16.13 19.83 -22.19
C PHE A 1153 -15.65 19.02 -23.39
N GLY A 1154 -15.37 19.70 -24.49
CA GLY A 1154 -14.99 19.05 -25.75
C GLY A 1154 -14.24 19.97 -26.69
N LEU A 1155 -13.49 19.37 -27.60
CA LEU A 1155 -12.75 20.05 -28.66
C LEU A 1155 -13.52 19.98 -29.96
N TRP A 1156 -13.63 21.10 -30.68
CA TRP A 1156 -14.40 21.13 -31.92
C TRP A 1156 -13.91 22.16 -32.94
N THR A 1157 -14.27 21.93 -34.20
CA THR A 1157 -14.09 22.88 -35.30
C THR A 1157 -15.20 22.75 -36.33
N TRP A 1158 -15.36 23.75 -37.20
CA TRP A 1158 -16.41 23.84 -38.20
C TRP A 1158 -15.81 23.90 -39.60
N LYS A 1159 -16.17 22.94 -40.46
CA LYS A 1159 -15.71 22.86 -41.86
C LYS A 1159 -14.18 23.01 -42.00
N ASN A 1160 -13.44 22.39 -41.07
CA ASN A 1160 -11.99 22.53 -40.97
C ASN A 1160 -11.29 21.28 -40.41
N GLY A 1161 -9.96 21.35 -40.36
CA GLY A 1161 -9.13 20.36 -39.68
C GLY A 1161 -7.97 21.00 -38.92
N PHE A 1162 -7.76 20.57 -37.68
CA PHE A 1162 -6.65 21.02 -36.84
C PHE A 1162 -5.86 19.86 -36.24
N MET A 1163 -4.66 20.17 -35.76
CA MET A 1163 -3.74 19.28 -35.04
C MET A 1163 -3.63 19.74 -33.58
N LEU A 1164 -3.46 18.81 -32.66
CA LEU A 1164 -3.18 19.05 -31.24
C LEU A 1164 -1.78 18.50 -30.91
N ALA A 1165 -0.91 19.34 -30.35
CA ALA A 1165 0.38 18.89 -29.82
C ALA A 1165 0.28 18.44 -28.36
N GLN A 1166 -0.49 19.18 -27.56
CA GLN A 1166 -0.71 18.90 -26.15
C GLN A 1166 -2.00 19.57 -25.70
N PHE A 1167 -2.73 18.91 -24.80
CA PHE A 1167 -3.91 19.44 -24.12
C PHE A 1167 -3.79 19.20 -22.61
N ARG A 1168 -3.90 20.25 -21.79
CA ARG A 1168 -3.87 20.18 -20.33
C ARG A 1168 -5.20 20.67 -19.78
N VAL A 1169 -5.73 19.96 -18.79
CA VAL A 1169 -6.84 20.39 -17.94
C VAL A 1169 -6.40 20.40 -16.49
N SER A 1170 -6.80 21.44 -15.75
CA SER A 1170 -6.62 21.57 -14.30
C SER A 1170 -7.95 21.93 -13.69
N SER A 1171 -8.42 21.20 -12.67
CA SER A 1171 -9.74 21.44 -12.07
C SER A 1171 -9.80 21.05 -10.58
N ASP A 1172 -10.72 21.67 -9.84
CA ASP A 1172 -11.00 21.30 -8.46
C ASP A 1172 -11.77 19.98 -8.32
N ASP A 1173 -12.43 19.52 -9.38
CA ASP A 1173 -12.93 18.15 -9.56
C ASP A 1173 -12.64 17.69 -11.00
N TYR A 1174 -12.10 16.48 -11.16
CA TYR A 1174 -11.87 15.86 -12.46
C TYR A 1174 -12.22 14.37 -12.38
N SER A 1175 -13.50 14.11 -12.21
CA SER A 1175 -14.07 12.77 -12.04
C SER A 1175 -14.61 12.22 -13.36
N PRO A 1176 -14.68 10.88 -13.54
CA PRO A 1176 -15.42 10.28 -14.63
C PRO A 1176 -16.89 10.75 -14.66
N ALA A 1177 -17.43 11.08 -15.83
CA ALA A 1177 -18.85 11.35 -16.00
C ALA A 1177 -19.59 10.02 -16.22
N PRO A 1178 -20.56 9.62 -15.38
CA PRO A 1178 -21.20 8.29 -15.47
C PRO A 1178 -21.91 8.03 -16.81
N GLU A 1179 -22.53 9.06 -17.37
CA GLU A 1179 -23.30 9.00 -18.62
C GLU A 1179 -22.40 8.76 -19.85
N SER A 1180 -21.13 9.19 -19.79
CA SER A 1180 -20.19 9.16 -20.92
C SER A 1180 -19.86 7.77 -21.48
N VAL A 1181 -20.22 6.71 -20.76
CA VAL A 1181 -19.95 5.32 -21.12
C VAL A 1181 -21.16 4.64 -21.77
N THR A 1182 -22.38 5.12 -21.49
CA THR A 1182 -23.64 4.56 -21.99
C THR A 1182 -24.29 5.40 -23.09
N GLU A 1183 -23.82 6.63 -23.29
CA GLU A 1183 -24.26 7.54 -24.36
C GLU A 1183 -23.81 7.08 -25.75
N VAL A 1184 -24.76 6.93 -26.68
CA VAL A 1184 -24.47 6.85 -28.11
C VAL A 1184 -24.26 8.27 -28.65
N PRO A 1185 -23.11 8.58 -29.29
CA PRO A 1185 -22.84 9.91 -29.80
C PRO A 1185 -23.84 10.34 -30.88
N VAL A 1186 -24.23 11.62 -30.85
CA VAL A 1186 -25.12 12.26 -31.82
C VAL A 1186 -24.40 13.42 -32.51
N LEU A 1187 -24.84 13.77 -33.72
CA LEU A 1187 -24.32 14.95 -34.42
C LEU A 1187 -24.68 16.22 -33.62
N PRO A 1188 -23.70 16.97 -33.07
CA PRO A 1188 -23.98 18.10 -32.20
C PRO A 1188 -24.58 19.28 -32.98
N GLN A 1189 -25.50 20.02 -32.35
CA GLN A 1189 -25.79 21.38 -32.80
C GLN A 1189 -24.60 22.30 -32.47
N THR A 1190 -24.48 23.40 -33.20
CA THR A 1190 -23.35 24.33 -33.05
C THR A 1190 -23.84 25.79 -33.03
N PRO A 1191 -22.99 26.75 -32.61
CA PRO A 1191 -23.25 28.18 -32.79
C PRO A 1191 -23.44 28.66 -34.24
N TYR A 1192 -23.15 27.82 -35.24
CA TYR A 1192 -23.39 28.09 -36.68
C TYR A 1192 -24.79 27.69 -37.17
N ASN A 1193 -25.56 26.96 -36.35
CA ASN A 1193 -26.88 26.43 -36.69
C ASN A 1193 -28.01 27.42 -36.36
#